data_AF-A0A1A8BKK6-F1
#
_entry.id   AF-A0A1A8BKK6-F1
#
_cell.length_a   1.000
_cell.length_b   1.000
_cell.length_c   1.000
_cell.angle_alpha   90.00
_cell.angle_beta   90.00
_cell.angle_gamma   90.00
#
_symmetry.space_group_name_H-M   'P 1'
#
loop_
_entity.id
_entity.type
_entity.pdbx_description
1 polymer ?
#
loop_
_entity_poly.entity_id
_entity_poly.type
_entity_poly.pdbx_seq_one_letter_code
_entity_poly.pdbx_strand_id
1 'polypeptide(L)'
;MTMEELLKSLQKKCRVECEEAHRQLVCALNGLAGIHIIRGEFGEAAEMYREVLRSSEEHKDRLKTDSLQRLHATHNLIELLNAKHAGIPPTLRDDRLNEEAEQLRQHYMTKYDSEVVDAHQALQPVLQNIKDLKRKVNLNSPWWLEVVQRSVRCSTDDDLVSRVQNELTCSYKQQPNKLSMADKFRDASGLQFLLTTQMQDLMKSQKTVRDAVKSLEGPASKEVIEEATVCHLRPMRLPLNNCVFCKADELFTDYESKLFAHTVKGQTAIFEEMIEDEEGLVDDRLPTTSRGLWAASETERTLKAILSFSKAKRMDPELVEEGNTFMELFENWKKEYKVLHEYWMVLRNHVSAIDELGMATERLRVRLPDEPKPKLLHIIEPHEVEQNRVKLLNDQAVAKSQLQKKLGQFLYLTNLEKSQDKSTGGLNPEPCPICARPLGQEWAVLTCGHCFCNECIAIIVEQYSVGSRRRAIKCAICRQTTSHTEISYVFTTHSSSHNQEIPVKGSHSTKVEAVVRTLKGIQMTDPGAKCLVFSTWQSVLDIIAKALFDNNMDFSQINGIHRFQENLTSFKYEEKINILLLPLHTGSNGLNIIEATHVLLVEPILNPAHELQAIGRVHRIGQTKPTFVHRFLIKSTIEERMQAMLKTAEKSHTSTTMRHSEAAVLTVADLADLFTDDTEPLELPQTAGCS
;
A
#
# COMPACT_ATOMS: atom_id res chain seq x y z
N MET A 1 21.62 5.22 3.59
CA MET A 1 20.99 5.25 4.93
C MET A 1 22.10 5.49 5.95
N THR A 2 21.86 6.32 6.97
CA THR A 2 22.86 6.52 8.03
C THR A 2 22.97 5.25 8.90
N MET A 3 24.10 5.07 9.60
CA MET A 3 24.27 3.92 10.49
C MET A 3 23.24 3.92 11.64
N GLU A 4 22.84 5.10 12.13
CA GLU A 4 21.84 5.23 13.19
C GLU A 4 20.45 4.80 12.72
N GLU A 5 20.01 5.24 11.52
CA GLU A 5 18.73 4.81 10.92
C GLU A 5 18.73 3.31 10.64
N LEU A 6 19.84 2.78 10.12
CA LEU A 6 19.98 1.35 9.87
C LEU A 6 19.85 0.55 11.17
N LEU A 7 20.54 0.98 12.22
CA LEU A 7 20.54 0.24 13.48
C LEU A 7 19.16 0.24 14.14
N LYS A 8 18.44 1.36 14.11
CA LYS A 8 17.04 1.42 14.55
C LYS A 8 16.14 0.49 13.74
N SER A 9 16.31 0.44 12.41
CA SER A 9 15.58 -0.48 11.53
C SER A 9 15.87 -1.95 11.87
N LEU A 10 17.15 -2.31 12.04
CA LEU A 10 17.58 -3.67 12.42
C LEU A 10 17.06 -4.06 13.81
N GLN A 11 17.09 -3.15 14.78
CA GLN A 11 16.54 -3.38 16.11
C GLN A 11 15.03 -3.60 16.06
N LYS A 12 14.28 -2.78 15.31
CA LYS A 12 12.82 -2.96 15.13
C LYS A 12 12.52 -4.33 14.54
N LYS A 13 13.19 -4.70 13.45
CA LYS A 13 13.01 -6.02 12.81
C LYS A 13 13.38 -7.17 13.74
N CYS A 14 14.52 -7.10 14.42
CA CYS A 14 14.96 -8.14 15.35
C CYS A 14 14.02 -8.27 16.54
N ARG A 15 13.42 -7.16 17.00
CA ARG A 15 12.39 -7.17 18.04
C ARG A 15 11.14 -7.92 17.58
N VAL A 16 10.62 -7.62 16.39
CA VAL A 16 9.45 -8.34 15.83
C VAL A 16 9.74 -9.83 15.70
N GLU A 17 10.95 -10.20 15.25
CA GLU A 17 11.36 -11.62 15.19
C GLU A 17 11.47 -12.29 16.57
N CYS A 18 11.83 -11.53 17.63
CA CYS A 18 11.80 -12.04 19.00
C CYS A 18 10.36 -12.21 19.52
N GLU A 19 9.49 -11.24 19.24
CA GLU A 19 8.07 -11.28 19.62
C GLU A 19 7.38 -12.49 18.95
N GLU A 20 7.65 -12.74 17.67
CA GLU A 20 7.14 -13.90 16.94
C GLU A 20 7.65 -15.24 17.51
N ALA A 21 8.95 -15.35 17.81
CA ALA A 21 9.51 -16.55 18.42
C ALA A 21 8.94 -16.81 19.83
N HIS A 22 8.68 -15.75 20.60
CA HIS A 22 8.04 -15.83 21.91
C HIS A 22 6.57 -16.28 21.78
N ARG A 23 5.83 -15.72 20.81
CA ARG A 23 4.44 -16.10 20.49
C ARG A 23 4.32 -17.57 20.12
N GLN A 24 5.25 -18.11 19.34
CA GLN A 24 5.30 -19.54 18.99
C GLN A 24 5.60 -20.42 20.21
N LEU A 25 6.54 -19.99 21.07
CA LEU A 25 6.88 -20.72 22.30
C LEU A 25 5.68 -20.80 23.25
N VAL A 26 5.01 -19.68 23.47
CA VAL A 26 3.82 -19.60 24.33
C VAL A 26 2.67 -20.43 23.74
N CYS A 27 2.45 -20.37 22.42
CA CYS A 27 1.46 -21.20 21.74
C CYS A 27 1.72 -22.70 21.97
N ALA A 28 2.97 -23.14 21.82
CA ALA A 28 3.35 -24.53 22.05
C ALA A 28 3.13 -24.97 23.51
N LEU A 29 3.49 -24.13 24.48
CA LEU A 29 3.27 -24.37 25.91
C LEU A 29 1.78 -24.49 26.26
N ASN A 30 0.94 -23.57 25.77
CA ASN A 30 -0.52 -23.60 25.97
C ASN A 30 -1.14 -24.86 25.33
N GLY A 31 -0.71 -25.23 24.12
CA GLY A 31 -1.15 -26.45 23.47
C GLY A 31 -0.77 -27.72 24.24
N LEU A 32 0.47 -27.80 24.75
CA LEU A 32 0.93 -28.91 25.57
C LEU A 32 0.14 -29.00 26.88
N ALA A 33 -0.13 -27.87 27.54
CA ALA A 33 -0.96 -27.83 28.75
C ALA A 33 -2.36 -28.40 28.48
N GLY A 34 -2.97 -28.05 27.34
CA GLY A 34 -4.24 -28.64 26.89
C GLY A 34 -4.19 -30.17 26.75
N ILE A 35 -3.10 -30.72 26.18
CA ILE A 35 -2.90 -32.17 26.04
C ILE A 35 -2.70 -32.85 27.39
N HIS A 36 -1.94 -32.25 28.32
CA HIS A 36 -1.79 -32.79 29.67
C HIS A 36 -3.13 -32.86 30.41
N ILE A 37 -4.01 -31.86 30.22
CA ILE A 37 -5.38 -31.92 30.76
C ILE A 37 -6.17 -33.08 30.15
N ILE A 38 -6.09 -33.29 28.82
CA ILE A 38 -6.74 -34.43 28.15
C ILE A 38 -6.26 -35.77 28.75
N ARG A 39 -4.98 -35.86 29.14
CA ARG A 39 -4.37 -37.05 29.74
C ARG A 39 -4.62 -37.20 31.25
N GLY A 40 -5.25 -36.22 31.90
CA GLY A 40 -5.46 -36.20 33.34
C GLY A 40 -4.24 -35.77 34.17
N GLU A 41 -3.21 -35.24 33.52
CA GLU A 41 -1.94 -34.79 34.12
C GLU A 41 -2.03 -33.30 34.54
N PHE A 42 -2.92 -32.99 35.49
CA PHE A 42 -3.25 -31.59 35.83
C PHE A 42 -2.09 -30.79 36.45
N GLY A 43 -1.17 -31.45 37.16
CA GLY A 43 0.02 -30.80 37.74
C GLY A 43 0.96 -30.27 36.65
N GLU A 44 1.25 -31.09 35.64
CA GLU A 44 2.10 -30.70 34.49
C GLU A 44 1.45 -29.58 33.68
N ALA A 45 0.12 -29.64 33.48
CA ALA A 45 -0.62 -28.56 32.82
C ALA A 45 -0.52 -27.23 33.56
N ALA A 46 -0.66 -27.23 34.89
CA ALA A 46 -0.53 -26.03 35.72
C ALA A 46 0.89 -25.44 35.66
N GLU A 47 1.93 -26.29 35.64
CA GLU A 47 3.31 -25.85 35.46
C GLU A 47 3.55 -25.19 34.09
N MET A 48 2.99 -25.75 33.01
CA MET A 48 3.09 -25.17 31.68
C MET A 48 2.42 -23.79 31.59
N TYR A 49 1.23 -23.59 32.17
CA TYR A 49 0.59 -22.26 32.21
C TYR A 49 1.38 -21.27 33.07
N ARG A 50 1.92 -21.71 34.21
CA ARG A 50 2.80 -20.88 35.04
C ARG A 50 4.07 -20.48 34.29
N GLU A 51 4.63 -21.38 33.47
CA GLU A 51 5.78 -21.08 32.62
C GLU A 51 5.47 -19.97 31.62
N VAL A 52 4.30 -20.02 30.98
CA VAL A 52 3.84 -18.96 30.06
C VAL A 52 3.78 -17.61 30.76
N LEU A 53 3.14 -17.56 31.93
CA LEU A 53 2.98 -16.32 32.70
C LEU A 53 4.31 -15.80 33.27
N ARG A 54 5.25 -16.68 33.58
CA ARG A 54 6.60 -16.31 34.03
C ARG A 54 7.43 -15.77 32.87
N SER A 55 7.48 -16.50 31.76
CA SER A 55 8.22 -16.10 30.56
C SER A 55 7.73 -14.77 29.99
N SER A 56 6.42 -14.53 30.02
CA SER A 56 5.83 -13.25 29.60
C SER A 56 6.24 -12.08 30.50
N GLU A 57 6.32 -12.29 31.82
CA GLU A 57 6.73 -11.21 32.74
C GLU A 57 8.24 -10.94 32.65
N GLU A 58 9.06 -11.98 32.47
CA GLU A 58 10.52 -11.84 32.31
C GLU A 58 10.90 -10.97 31.09
N HIS A 59 10.13 -11.07 30.01
CA HIS A 59 10.45 -10.39 28.75
C HIS A 59 9.63 -9.10 28.52
N LYS A 60 8.77 -8.71 29.46
CA LYS A 60 7.78 -7.61 29.32
C LYS A 60 8.38 -6.27 28.89
N ASP A 61 9.57 -5.93 29.36
CA ASP A 61 10.23 -4.65 29.03
C ASP A 61 10.86 -4.65 27.62
N ARG A 62 11.12 -5.85 27.07
CA ARG A 62 11.85 -6.03 25.81
C ARG A 62 10.94 -6.43 24.66
N LEU A 63 9.94 -7.25 24.93
CA LEU A 63 9.05 -7.89 23.97
C LEU A 63 7.60 -7.65 24.38
N LYS A 64 6.73 -7.45 23.39
CA LYS A 64 5.29 -7.59 23.57
C LYS A 64 4.93 -9.06 23.47
N THR A 65 4.16 -9.55 24.44
CA THR A 65 3.52 -10.87 24.37
C THR A 65 2.04 -10.68 24.06
N ASP A 66 1.51 -11.54 23.19
CA ASP A 66 0.10 -11.55 22.84
C ASP A 66 -0.80 -11.67 24.08
N SER A 67 -1.70 -10.69 24.23
CA SER A 67 -2.65 -10.62 25.34
C SER A 67 -3.62 -11.80 25.37
N LEU A 68 -4.01 -12.35 24.22
CA LEU A 68 -4.93 -13.49 24.12
C LEU A 68 -4.26 -14.77 24.60
N GLN A 69 -3.00 -14.98 24.26
CA GLN A 69 -2.23 -16.14 24.73
C GLN A 69 -1.96 -16.09 26.24
N ARG A 70 -1.73 -14.90 26.78
CA ARG A 70 -1.66 -14.69 28.24
C ARG A 70 -3.01 -14.94 28.91
N LEU A 71 -4.09 -14.43 28.33
CA LEU A 71 -5.45 -14.64 28.82
C LEU A 71 -5.80 -16.14 28.83
N HIS A 72 -5.42 -16.87 27.79
CA HIS A 72 -5.58 -18.32 27.71
C HIS A 72 -4.92 -19.02 28.91
N ALA A 73 -3.65 -18.71 29.17
CA ALA A 73 -2.90 -19.33 30.28
C ALA A 73 -3.50 -18.96 31.64
N THR A 74 -3.82 -17.67 31.84
CA THR A 74 -4.40 -17.19 33.09
C THR A 74 -5.77 -17.82 33.35
N HIS A 75 -6.67 -17.81 32.36
CA HIS A 75 -8.03 -18.34 32.50
C HIS A 75 -8.03 -19.84 32.79
N ASN A 76 -7.27 -20.61 32.02
CA ASN A 76 -7.22 -22.06 32.19
C ASN A 76 -6.51 -22.48 33.48
N LEU A 77 -5.53 -21.69 33.95
CA LEU A 77 -4.93 -21.90 35.28
C LEU A 77 -5.94 -21.63 36.40
N ILE A 78 -6.75 -20.57 36.30
CA ILE A 78 -7.84 -20.28 37.25
C ILE A 78 -8.84 -21.45 37.29
N GLU A 79 -9.25 -21.98 36.14
CA GLU A 79 -10.15 -23.14 36.09
C GLU A 79 -9.58 -24.35 36.84
N LEU A 80 -8.29 -24.67 36.60
CA LEU A 80 -7.62 -25.80 37.26
C LEU A 80 -7.51 -25.61 38.78
N LEU A 81 -7.20 -24.40 39.24
CA LEU A 81 -7.10 -24.08 40.67
C LEU A 81 -8.46 -24.14 41.36
N ASN A 82 -9.52 -23.64 40.70
CA ASN A 82 -10.90 -23.70 41.21
C ASN A 82 -11.43 -25.13 41.29
N ALA A 83 -11.03 -26.00 40.36
CA ALA A 83 -11.42 -27.41 40.34
C ALA A 83 -10.75 -28.25 41.45
N LYS A 84 -9.72 -27.72 42.14
CA LYS A 84 -9.03 -28.36 43.28
C LYS A 84 -8.54 -29.79 42.99
N HIS A 85 -7.97 -30.01 41.81
CA HIS A 85 -7.35 -31.30 41.47
C HIS A 85 -6.14 -31.61 42.37
N ALA A 86 -5.94 -32.89 42.70
CA ALA A 86 -4.77 -33.33 43.45
C ALA A 86 -3.48 -33.12 42.63
N GLY A 87 -2.44 -32.56 43.26
CA GLY A 87 -1.13 -32.39 42.63
C GLY A 87 -0.80 -30.99 42.09
N ILE A 88 -1.69 -30.00 42.23
CA ILE A 88 -1.38 -28.61 41.89
C ILE A 88 -0.93 -27.86 43.17
N PRO A 89 0.36 -27.52 43.33
CA PRO A 89 0.81 -26.76 44.50
C PRO A 89 0.34 -25.30 44.40
N PRO A 90 -0.19 -24.69 45.48
CA PRO A 90 -0.58 -23.28 45.49
C PRO A 90 0.65 -22.36 45.45
N THR A 91 0.51 -21.18 44.84
CA THR A 91 1.55 -20.15 44.79
C THR A 91 0.99 -18.78 45.18
N LEU A 92 1.86 -17.87 45.65
CA LEU A 92 1.49 -16.49 46.01
C LEU A 92 0.94 -15.68 44.82
N ARG A 93 1.16 -16.12 43.58
CA ARG A 93 0.66 -15.46 42.37
C ARG A 93 -0.80 -15.83 42.07
N ASP A 94 -1.30 -16.94 42.64
CA ASP A 94 -2.61 -17.48 42.31
C ASP A 94 -3.74 -16.48 42.66
N ASP A 95 -3.57 -15.67 43.71
CA ASP A 95 -4.55 -14.66 44.15
C ASP A 95 -4.77 -13.52 43.13
N ARG A 96 -3.76 -13.22 42.31
CA ARG A 96 -3.81 -12.10 41.34
C ARG A 96 -4.38 -12.49 39.98
N LEU A 97 -4.56 -13.79 39.73
CA LEU A 97 -4.92 -14.29 38.39
C LEU A 97 -6.28 -13.75 37.92
N ASN A 98 -7.28 -13.64 38.79
CA ASN A 98 -8.60 -13.13 38.42
C ASN A 98 -8.53 -11.66 37.96
N GLU A 99 -7.80 -10.82 38.69
CA GLU A 99 -7.59 -9.42 38.33
C GLU A 99 -6.77 -9.30 37.03
N GLU A 100 -5.72 -10.11 36.88
CA GLU A 100 -4.90 -10.14 35.64
C GLU A 100 -5.74 -10.56 34.42
N ALA A 101 -6.63 -11.55 34.56
CA ALA A 101 -7.50 -11.99 33.47
C ALA A 101 -8.49 -10.90 33.04
N GLU A 102 -9.08 -10.18 33.99
CA GLU A 102 -10.02 -9.10 33.68
C GLU A 102 -9.31 -7.90 33.03
N GLN A 103 -8.13 -7.55 33.52
CA GLN A 103 -7.29 -6.51 32.90
C GLN A 103 -6.90 -6.87 31.46
N LEU A 104 -6.58 -8.13 31.18
CA LEU A 104 -6.27 -8.59 29.82
C LEU A 104 -7.48 -8.51 28.88
N ARG A 105 -8.67 -8.90 29.36
CA ARG A 105 -9.92 -8.76 28.57
C ARG A 105 -10.22 -7.30 28.27
N GLN A 106 -10.16 -6.45 29.28
CA GLN A 106 -10.42 -5.02 29.12
C GLN A 106 -9.40 -4.37 28.19
N HIS A 107 -8.12 -4.70 28.32
CA HIS A 107 -7.07 -4.18 27.46
C HIS A 107 -7.30 -4.54 25.99
N TYR A 108 -7.70 -5.79 25.70
CA TYR A 108 -8.02 -6.23 24.35
C TYR A 108 -9.22 -5.50 23.77
N MET A 109 -10.31 -5.37 24.54
CA MET A 109 -11.54 -4.71 24.08
C MET A 109 -11.42 -3.20 23.94
N THR A 110 -10.51 -2.55 24.67
CA THR A 110 -10.36 -1.08 24.67
C THR A 110 -10.19 -0.51 23.26
N LYS A 111 -9.43 -1.20 22.38
CA LYS A 111 -9.27 -0.80 20.97
C LYS A 111 -10.62 -0.76 20.26
N TYR A 112 -11.35 -1.87 20.28
CA TYR A 112 -12.62 -2.01 19.58
C TYR A 112 -13.72 -1.12 20.18
N ASP A 113 -13.75 -0.97 21.51
CA ASP A 113 -14.67 -0.05 22.18
C ASP A 113 -14.42 1.40 21.75
N SER A 114 -13.15 1.82 21.62
CA SER A 114 -12.81 3.16 21.14
C SER A 114 -13.21 3.37 19.67
N GLU A 115 -12.97 2.38 18.80
CA GLU A 115 -13.38 2.45 17.39
C GLU A 115 -14.90 2.60 17.24
N VAL A 116 -15.69 1.86 18.06
CA VAL A 116 -17.16 1.98 18.05
C VAL A 116 -17.61 3.39 18.43
N VAL A 117 -16.99 3.97 19.47
CA VAL A 117 -17.30 5.34 19.91
C VAL A 117 -16.92 6.36 18.85
N ASP A 118 -15.74 6.25 18.25
CA ASP A 118 -15.25 7.18 17.24
C ASP A 118 -16.12 7.15 15.97
N ALA A 119 -16.49 5.95 15.51
CA ALA A 119 -17.38 5.79 14.36
C ALA A 119 -18.80 6.33 14.65
N HIS A 120 -19.32 6.12 15.85
CA HIS A 120 -20.60 6.71 16.28
C HIS A 120 -20.54 8.24 16.33
N GLN A 121 -19.45 8.82 16.82
CA GLN A 121 -19.26 10.27 16.87
C GLN A 121 -19.12 10.88 15.46
N ALA A 122 -18.42 10.21 14.55
CA ALA A 122 -18.28 10.64 13.16
C ALA A 122 -19.62 10.72 12.41
N LEU A 123 -20.61 9.91 12.80
CA LEU A 123 -21.94 9.88 12.21
C LEU A 123 -22.80 11.11 12.58
N GLN A 124 -22.65 11.65 13.79
CA GLN A 124 -23.53 12.69 14.34
C GLN A 124 -23.57 13.98 13.50
N PRO A 125 -22.44 14.58 13.06
CA PRO A 125 -22.45 15.79 12.26
C PRO A 125 -23.18 15.62 10.93
N VAL A 126 -23.04 14.44 10.30
CA VAL A 126 -23.66 14.14 9.01
C VAL A 126 -25.17 14.01 9.16
N LEU A 127 -25.64 13.30 10.20
CA LEU A 127 -27.07 13.18 10.51
C LEU A 127 -27.71 14.54 10.82
N GLN A 128 -27.00 15.39 11.57
CA GLN A 128 -27.47 16.74 11.88
C GLN A 128 -27.57 17.60 10.60
N ASN A 129 -26.55 17.57 9.74
CA ASN A 129 -26.59 18.30 8.47
C ASN A 129 -27.72 17.83 7.56
N ILE A 130 -27.95 16.51 7.45
CA ILE A 130 -29.08 15.95 6.70
C ILE A 130 -30.40 16.44 7.25
N LYS A 131 -30.56 16.50 8.58
CA LYS A 131 -31.78 16.98 9.23
C LYS A 131 -32.05 18.45 8.91
N ASP A 132 -31.01 19.28 8.89
CA ASP A 132 -31.13 20.71 8.60
C ASP A 132 -31.40 20.97 7.11
N LEU A 133 -30.77 20.21 6.20
CA LEU A 133 -31.07 20.26 4.76
C LEU A 133 -32.48 19.75 4.44
N LYS A 134 -32.94 18.67 5.11
CA LYS A 134 -34.32 18.16 4.94
C LYS A 134 -35.40 19.18 5.34
N ARG A 135 -35.10 20.11 6.25
CA ARG A 135 -36.03 21.20 6.64
C ARG A 135 -36.15 22.29 5.57
N LYS A 136 -35.13 22.44 4.72
CA LYS A 136 -35.06 23.47 3.68
C LYS A 136 -35.66 23.03 2.33
N VAL A 137 -35.95 21.73 2.17
CA VAL A 137 -36.46 21.17 0.91
C VAL A 137 -37.86 20.60 1.11
N ASN A 138 -38.77 20.84 0.16
CA ASN A 138 -40.10 20.26 0.16
C ASN A 138 -40.08 18.85 -0.46
N LEU A 139 -40.19 17.82 0.39
CA LEU A 139 -40.22 16.43 -0.07
C LEU A 139 -41.60 15.98 -0.59
N ASN A 140 -42.67 16.74 -0.30
CA ASN A 140 -44.04 16.41 -0.72
C ASN A 140 -44.35 16.93 -2.13
N SER A 141 -43.84 18.10 -2.50
CA SER A 141 -43.81 18.59 -3.88
C SER A 141 -42.38 18.95 -4.27
N PRO A 142 -41.62 17.98 -4.82
CA PRO A 142 -40.21 18.21 -5.14
C PRO A 142 -40.00 19.21 -6.27
N TRP A 143 -38.94 20.03 -6.18
CA TRP A 143 -38.57 21.02 -7.20
C TRP A 143 -38.54 20.47 -8.64
N TRP A 144 -38.05 19.23 -8.83
CA TRP A 144 -37.94 18.61 -10.15
C TRP A 144 -39.29 18.24 -10.75
N LEU A 145 -40.30 17.96 -9.91
CA LEU A 145 -41.66 17.65 -10.35
C LEU A 145 -42.31 18.91 -10.95
N GLU A 146 -42.16 20.05 -10.28
CA GLU A 146 -42.62 21.34 -10.77
C GLU A 146 -41.90 21.75 -12.07
N VAL A 147 -40.60 21.48 -12.17
CA VAL A 147 -39.83 21.73 -13.41
C VAL A 147 -40.35 20.89 -14.58
N VAL A 148 -40.61 19.60 -14.37
CA VAL A 148 -41.15 18.71 -15.42
C VAL A 148 -42.56 19.15 -15.81
N GLN A 149 -43.45 19.40 -14.84
CA GLN A 149 -44.83 19.85 -15.13
C GLN A 149 -44.86 21.20 -15.88
N ARG A 150 -43.99 22.14 -15.50
CA ARG A 150 -43.88 23.44 -16.20
C ARG A 150 -43.30 23.27 -17.60
N SER A 151 -42.37 22.34 -17.82
CA SER A 151 -41.85 22.05 -19.16
C SER A 151 -42.95 21.54 -20.10
N VAL A 152 -43.87 20.70 -19.61
CA VAL A 152 -45.04 20.20 -20.34
C VAL A 152 -46.03 21.33 -20.63
N ARG A 153 -46.31 22.21 -19.66
CA ARG A 153 -47.18 23.39 -19.87
C ARG A 153 -46.62 24.37 -20.91
N CYS A 154 -45.29 24.46 -21.02
CA CYS A 154 -44.60 25.34 -21.97
C CYS A 154 -44.22 24.66 -23.29
N SER A 155 -44.60 23.39 -23.51
CA SER A 155 -44.22 22.58 -24.70
C SER A 155 -42.70 22.55 -24.94
N THR A 156 -41.92 22.44 -23.88
CA THR A 156 -40.44 22.32 -23.90
C THR A 156 -39.96 20.99 -23.33
N ASP A 157 -40.88 20.05 -23.16
CA ASP A 157 -40.68 18.72 -22.59
C ASP A 157 -39.80 17.81 -23.46
N ASP A 158 -39.90 17.91 -24.79
CA ASP A 158 -39.03 17.16 -25.72
C ASP A 158 -37.54 17.54 -25.56
N ASP A 159 -37.25 18.83 -25.36
CA ASP A 159 -35.89 19.35 -25.11
C ASP A 159 -35.35 18.84 -23.75
N LEU A 160 -36.20 18.81 -22.72
CA LEU A 160 -35.85 18.27 -21.41
C LEU A 160 -35.55 16.75 -21.47
N VAL A 161 -36.44 15.98 -22.12
CA VAL A 161 -36.30 14.52 -22.29
C VAL A 161 -35.04 14.20 -23.08
N SER A 162 -34.79 14.88 -24.20
CA SER A 162 -33.59 14.69 -25.01
C SER A 162 -32.32 15.01 -24.21
N ARG A 163 -32.33 16.09 -23.42
CA ARG A 163 -31.17 16.46 -22.58
C ARG A 163 -30.87 15.42 -21.50
N VAL A 164 -31.90 14.87 -20.85
CA VAL A 164 -31.74 13.79 -19.86
C VAL A 164 -31.25 12.50 -20.54
N GLN A 165 -31.80 12.13 -21.69
CA GLN A 165 -31.36 10.95 -22.45
C GLN A 165 -29.91 11.09 -22.91
N ASN A 166 -29.52 12.26 -23.42
CA ASN A 166 -28.14 12.55 -23.81
C ASN A 166 -27.21 12.45 -22.61
N GLU A 167 -27.58 13.01 -21.46
CA GLU A 167 -26.79 12.87 -20.24
C GLU A 167 -26.62 11.38 -19.88
N LEU A 168 -27.71 10.62 -19.78
CA LEU A 168 -27.65 9.19 -19.41
C LEU A 168 -26.83 8.34 -20.40
N THR A 169 -26.85 8.66 -21.69
CA THR A 169 -26.12 7.92 -22.76
C THR A 169 -24.68 8.39 -22.98
N CYS A 170 -24.33 9.63 -22.62
CA CYS A 170 -23.00 10.23 -22.85
C CYS A 170 -21.85 9.62 -22.03
N SER A 171 -22.11 8.68 -21.12
CA SER A 171 -21.05 8.07 -20.32
C SER A 171 -21.40 6.62 -20.02
N TYR A 172 -20.37 5.77 -20.15
CA TYR A 172 -20.30 4.34 -19.80
C TYR A 172 -20.46 3.36 -20.97
N LYS A 173 -19.41 2.54 -21.18
CA LYS A 173 -19.49 1.28 -21.93
C LYS A 173 -20.52 0.40 -21.22
N GLN A 174 -21.71 0.33 -21.79
CA GLN A 174 -22.79 -0.50 -21.27
C GLN A 174 -22.34 -1.97 -21.22
N GLN A 175 -22.66 -2.66 -20.12
CA GLN A 175 -22.67 -4.12 -20.16
C GLN A 175 -23.78 -4.55 -21.13
N PRO A 176 -23.54 -5.54 -22.03
CA PRO A 176 -24.46 -5.89 -23.10
C PRO A 176 -25.86 -6.35 -22.66
N ASN A 177 -26.10 -6.53 -21.36
CA ASN A 177 -27.35 -7.09 -20.80
C ASN A 177 -28.08 -6.20 -19.77
N LYS A 178 -27.68 -4.94 -19.52
CA LYS A 178 -28.42 -4.03 -18.61
C LYS A 178 -29.03 -2.86 -19.38
N LEU A 179 -30.37 -2.78 -19.39
CA LEU A 179 -31.14 -1.64 -19.89
C LEU A 179 -30.81 -0.39 -19.04
N SER A 180 -30.45 0.72 -19.68
CA SER A 180 -30.24 1.99 -19.00
C SER A 180 -31.58 2.58 -18.58
N MET A 181 -31.58 3.45 -17.55
CA MET A 181 -32.74 4.29 -17.24
C MET A 181 -33.28 5.04 -18.48
N ALA A 182 -32.39 5.42 -19.42
CA ALA A 182 -32.76 6.08 -20.68
C ALA A 182 -33.76 5.28 -21.54
N ASP A 183 -33.71 3.94 -21.48
CA ASP A 183 -34.56 3.06 -22.30
C ASP A 183 -35.96 2.85 -21.68
N LYS A 184 -36.17 3.31 -20.43
CA LYS A 184 -37.37 3.04 -19.63
C LYS A 184 -38.43 4.15 -19.70
N PHE A 185 -38.13 5.29 -20.31
CA PHE A 185 -39.07 6.39 -20.52
C PHE A 185 -38.99 6.93 -21.95
N ARG A 186 -40.13 7.45 -22.46
CA ARG A 186 -40.24 7.99 -23.82
C ARG A 186 -40.65 9.46 -23.84
N ASP A 187 -41.35 9.90 -22.80
CA ASP A 187 -41.96 11.21 -22.66
C ASP A 187 -41.71 11.78 -21.25
N ALA A 188 -42.03 13.06 -21.05
CA ALA A 188 -41.87 13.72 -19.76
C ALA A 188 -42.72 13.08 -18.65
N SER A 189 -43.90 12.54 -18.97
CA SER A 189 -44.73 11.81 -18.02
C SER A 189 -44.10 10.48 -17.57
N GLY A 190 -43.48 9.72 -18.49
CA GLY A 190 -42.70 8.54 -18.16
C GLY A 190 -41.47 8.86 -17.32
N LEU A 191 -40.76 9.94 -17.64
CA LEU A 191 -39.62 10.43 -16.85
C LEU A 191 -40.06 10.81 -15.42
N GLN A 192 -41.17 11.53 -15.29
CA GLN A 192 -41.74 11.91 -14.01
C GLN A 192 -42.05 10.67 -13.17
N PHE A 193 -42.79 9.70 -13.72
CA PHE A 193 -43.15 8.47 -13.01
C PHE A 193 -41.90 7.69 -12.57
N LEU A 194 -40.95 7.49 -13.48
CA LEU A 194 -39.72 6.73 -13.21
C LEU A 194 -38.87 7.38 -12.11
N LEU A 195 -38.68 8.71 -12.17
CA LEU A 195 -37.91 9.45 -11.18
C LEU A 195 -38.62 9.47 -9.81
N THR A 196 -39.96 9.57 -9.78
CA THR A 196 -40.74 9.43 -8.53
C THR A 196 -40.49 8.06 -7.90
N THR A 197 -40.61 6.97 -8.67
CA THR A 197 -40.42 5.61 -8.16
C THR A 197 -38.99 5.40 -7.63
N GLN A 198 -37.97 5.79 -8.41
CA GLN A 198 -36.58 5.65 -8.00
C GLN A 198 -36.25 6.45 -6.74
N MET A 199 -36.81 7.66 -6.59
CA MET A 199 -36.61 8.47 -5.39
C MET A 199 -37.28 7.86 -4.15
N GLN A 200 -38.51 7.35 -4.30
CA GLN A 200 -39.22 6.66 -3.22
C GLN A 200 -38.47 5.39 -2.78
N ASP A 201 -37.98 4.60 -3.72
CA ASP A 201 -37.18 3.41 -3.45
C ASP A 201 -35.85 3.77 -2.76
N LEU A 202 -35.16 4.81 -3.21
CA LEU A 202 -33.93 5.29 -2.58
C LEU A 202 -34.15 5.72 -1.12
N MET A 203 -35.20 6.52 -0.86
CA MET A 203 -35.53 6.98 0.49
C MET A 203 -35.98 5.82 1.40
N LYS A 204 -36.66 4.82 0.83
CA LYS A 204 -37.02 3.59 1.55
C LYS A 204 -35.77 2.78 1.92
N SER A 205 -34.87 2.52 0.97
CA SER A 205 -33.60 1.82 1.23
C SER A 205 -32.73 2.56 2.24
N GLN A 206 -32.65 3.90 2.16
CA GLN A 206 -31.96 4.72 3.17
C GLN A 206 -32.54 4.50 4.57
N LYS A 207 -33.86 4.51 4.71
CA LYS A 207 -34.52 4.31 6.00
C LYS A 207 -34.27 2.90 6.54
N THR A 208 -34.41 1.86 5.72
CA THR A 208 -34.20 0.47 6.14
C THR A 208 -32.76 0.22 6.60
N VAL A 209 -31.77 0.80 5.91
CA VAL A 209 -30.35 0.69 6.32
C VAL A 209 -30.12 1.37 7.67
N ARG A 210 -30.64 2.58 7.88
CA ARG A 210 -30.52 3.28 9.16
C ARG A 210 -31.17 2.50 10.30
N ASP A 211 -32.37 1.98 10.08
CA ASP A 211 -33.10 1.19 11.08
C ASP A 211 -32.35 -0.13 11.39
N ALA A 212 -31.75 -0.76 10.37
CA ALA A 212 -30.91 -1.95 10.54
C ALA A 212 -29.66 -1.67 11.38
N VAL A 213 -28.89 -0.62 11.06
CA VAL A 213 -27.70 -0.24 11.85
C VAL A 213 -28.10 0.10 13.29
N LYS A 214 -29.19 0.85 13.46
CA LYS A 214 -29.70 1.19 14.79
C LYS A 214 -30.09 -0.04 15.62
N SER A 215 -30.59 -1.10 14.98
CA SER A 215 -30.90 -2.35 15.68
C SER A 215 -29.67 -3.14 16.14
N LEU A 216 -28.49 -2.83 15.58
CA LEU A 216 -27.19 -3.43 15.92
C LEU A 216 -26.44 -2.60 16.98
N GLU A 217 -26.95 -1.43 17.39
CA GLU A 217 -26.32 -0.59 18.40
C GLU A 217 -26.45 -1.21 19.80
N GLY A 218 -25.40 -1.02 20.60
CA GLY A 218 -25.34 -1.50 21.99
C GLY A 218 -24.57 -2.82 22.14
N PRO A 219 -24.43 -3.32 23.38
CA PRO A 219 -23.75 -4.57 23.62
C PRO A 219 -24.52 -5.73 22.97
N ALA A 220 -23.84 -6.48 22.09
CA ALA A 220 -24.44 -7.62 21.41
C ALA A 220 -24.90 -8.67 22.43
N SER A 221 -26.11 -9.20 22.24
CA SER A 221 -26.60 -10.32 23.04
C SER A 221 -25.82 -11.59 22.69
N LYS A 222 -25.79 -12.56 23.62
CA LYS A 222 -25.15 -13.86 23.39
C LYS A 222 -25.70 -14.56 22.14
N GLU A 223 -27.01 -14.47 21.93
CA GLU A 223 -27.68 -15.04 20.75
C GLU A 223 -27.17 -14.44 19.44
N VAL A 224 -26.95 -13.12 19.39
CA VAL A 224 -26.41 -12.43 18.19
C VAL A 224 -24.96 -12.85 17.93
N ILE A 225 -24.16 -12.99 18.98
CA ILE A 225 -22.77 -13.46 18.87
C ILE A 225 -22.76 -14.89 18.32
N GLU A 226 -23.54 -15.81 18.89
CA GLU A 226 -23.64 -17.19 18.43
C GLU A 226 -24.14 -17.30 16.98
N GLU A 227 -25.14 -16.50 16.60
CA GLU A 227 -25.63 -16.43 15.23
C GLU A 227 -24.52 -15.95 14.26
N ALA A 228 -23.75 -14.92 14.62
CA ALA A 228 -22.64 -14.43 13.82
C ALA A 228 -21.49 -15.46 13.72
N THR A 229 -21.18 -16.13 14.84
CA THR A 229 -20.16 -17.18 14.94
C THR A 229 -20.45 -18.31 13.97
N VAL A 230 -21.66 -18.88 13.98
CA VAL A 230 -22.04 -19.98 13.09
C VAL A 230 -22.20 -19.50 11.64
N CYS A 231 -22.57 -18.24 11.44
CA CYS A 231 -22.83 -17.67 10.13
C CYS A 231 -21.56 -17.40 9.33
N HIS A 232 -20.62 -16.60 9.85
CA HIS A 232 -19.50 -16.11 9.05
C HIS A 232 -18.14 -16.07 9.77
N LEU A 233 -18.07 -16.17 11.10
CA LEU A 233 -16.77 -16.23 11.80
C LEU A 233 -16.19 -17.65 11.77
N ARG A 234 -16.98 -18.63 12.20
CA ARG A 234 -16.61 -20.04 12.29
C ARG A 234 -17.67 -20.96 11.64
N PRO A 235 -18.01 -20.75 10.36
CA PRO A 235 -18.97 -21.61 9.68
C PRO A 235 -18.39 -23.02 9.50
N MET A 236 -19.24 -24.04 9.64
CA MET A 236 -18.82 -25.43 9.45
C MET A 236 -18.39 -25.72 8.00
N ARG A 237 -18.89 -24.98 7.02
CA ARG A 237 -18.51 -25.14 5.60
C ARG A 237 -18.24 -23.78 4.95
N LEU A 238 -19.27 -23.22 4.34
CA LEU A 238 -19.26 -21.91 3.71
C LEU A 238 -20.03 -20.94 4.59
N PRO A 239 -19.72 -19.63 4.53
CA PRO A 239 -20.51 -18.61 5.21
C PRO A 239 -22.00 -18.73 4.85
N LEU A 240 -22.86 -18.72 5.87
CA LEU A 240 -24.32 -18.82 5.69
C LEU A 240 -24.95 -17.50 5.24
N ASN A 241 -24.26 -16.38 5.49
CA ASN A 241 -24.68 -15.00 5.20
C ASN A 241 -26.09 -14.63 5.68
N ASN A 242 -26.54 -15.20 6.81
CA ASN A 242 -27.92 -15.04 7.30
C ASN A 242 -28.02 -14.36 8.67
N CYS A 243 -26.89 -14.03 9.33
CA CYS A 243 -26.95 -13.32 10.61
C CYS A 243 -27.42 -11.87 10.44
N VAL A 244 -27.76 -11.22 11.55
CA VAL A 244 -28.20 -9.81 11.56
C VAL A 244 -27.21 -8.86 10.85
N PHE A 245 -25.91 -9.13 10.92
CA PHE A 245 -24.90 -8.32 10.23
C PHE A 245 -24.89 -8.55 8.72
N CYS A 246 -24.96 -9.81 8.26
CA CYS A 246 -25.00 -10.13 6.83
C CYS A 246 -26.31 -9.63 6.18
N LYS A 247 -27.45 -9.74 6.89
CA LYS A 247 -28.71 -9.14 6.44
C LYS A 247 -28.63 -7.62 6.31
N ALA A 248 -27.94 -6.95 7.24
CA ALA A 248 -27.70 -5.52 7.12
C ALA A 248 -26.82 -5.18 5.91
N ASP A 249 -25.80 -5.99 5.63
CA ASP A 249 -24.92 -5.84 4.45
C ASP A 249 -25.66 -5.99 3.12
N GLU A 250 -26.63 -6.91 3.04
CA GLU A 250 -27.53 -7.02 1.88
C GLU A 250 -28.35 -5.74 1.68
N LEU A 251 -28.83 -5.12 2.77
CA LEU A 251 -29.53 -3.83 2.70
C LEU A 251 -28.60 -2.69 2.28
N PHE A 252 -27.34 -2.69 2.73
CA PHE A 252 -26.33 -1.75 2.27
C PHE A 252 -26.08 -1.90 0.77
N THR A 253 -25.92 -3.12 0.28
CA THR A 253 -25.73 -3.42 -1.15
C THR A 253 -26.93 -2.95 -1.99
N ASP A 254 -28.15 -3.19 -1.50
CA ASP A 254 -29.38 -2.72 -2.15
C ASP A 254 -29.45 -1.18 -2.21
N TYR A 255 -29.04 -0.48 -1.15
CA TYR A 255 -28.99 0.98 -1.11
C TYR A 255 -27.86 1.54 -1.98
N GLU A 256 -26.68 0.91 -1.96
CA GLU A 256 -25.52 1.28 -2.78
C GLU A 256 -25.87 1.28 -4.27
N SER A 257 -26.56 0.22 -4.72
CA SER A 257 -26.98 0.07 -6.12
C SER A 257 -27.92 1.17 -6.63
N LYS A 258 -28.61 1.87 -5.73
CA LYS A 258 -29.52 2.99 -6.04
C LYS A 258 -28.83 4.35 -5.89
N LEU A 259 -27.90 4.46 -4.95
CA LEU A 259 -27.22 5.72 -4.64
C LEU A 259 -26.06 5.99 -5.60
N PHE A 260 -25.37 4.93 -6.04
CA PHE A 260 -24.20 4.99 -6.93
C PHE A 260 -24.43 4.20 -8.22
N ALA A 261 -23.66 4.51 -9.26
CA ALA A 261 -23.61 3.68 -10.48
C ALA A 261 -22.54 2.58 -10.33
N HIS A 262 -22.91 1.33 -10.63
CA HIS A 262 -21.98 0.21 -10.67
C HIS A 262 -21.00 0.36 -11.85
N THR A 263 -19.77 0.78 -11.58
CA THR A 263 -18.66 0.64 -12.53
C THR A 263 -17.85 -0.60 -12.17
N VAL A 264 -18.22 -1.76 -12.71
CA VAL A 264 -17.31 -2.90 -12.70
C VAL A 264 -16.22 -2.62 -13.75
N LYS A 265 -15.19 -1.86 -13.37
CA LYS A 265 -13.88 -2.11 -13.98
C LYS A 265 -13.32 -3.32 -13.26
N GLY A 266 -13.03 -4.37 -14.02
CA GLY A 266 -12.32 -5.57 -13.58
C GLY A 266 -10.88 -5.26 -13.15
N GLN A 267 -10.76 -4.50 -12.08
CA GLN A 267 -9.60 -4.42 -11.22
C GLN A 267 -10.15 -4.64 -9.82
N THR A 268 -9.69 -5.71 -9.18
CA THR A 268 -9.69 -5.82 -7.72
C THR A 268 -9.30 -4.46 -7.15
N ALA A 269 -10.12 -3.96 -6.23
CA ALA A 269 -9.96 -2.63 -5.69
C ALA A 269 -8.59 -2.49 -5.03
N ILE A 270 -7.86 -1.46 -5.43
CA ILE A 270 -6.54 -1.04 -4.92
C ILE A 270 -6.71 -0.37 -3.54
N PHE A 271 -7.46 -1.02 -2.64
CA PHE A 271 -7.56 -0.66 -1.22
C PHE A 271 -7.12 -1.82 -0.32
N GLU A 272 -6.40 -2.77 -0.90
CA GLU A 272 -5.65 -3.83 -0.22
C GLU A 272 -4.23 -3.37 0.17
N GLU A 273 -3.71 -2.28 -0.40
CA GLU A 273 -2.34 -1.79 -0.14
C GLU A 273 -2.22 -0.77 1.03
N MET A 274 -3.30 -0.49 1.77
CA MET A 274 -3.24 0.38 2.96
C MET A 274 -3.61 -0.32 4.28
N ILE A 275 -3.60 -1.65 4.28
CA ILE A 275 -3.55 -2.46 5.50
C ILE A 275 -2.39 -3.46 5.33
N GLU A 276 -1.18 -2.94 5.13
CA GLU A 276 0.01 -3.65 5.60
C GLU A 276 0.18 -3.29 7.08
N ASP A 277 -0.70 -3.84 7.93
CA ASP A 277 -0.33 -4.05 9.32
C ASP A 277 0.76 -5.15 9.33
N GLU A 278 1.78 -4.96 10.17
CA GLU A 278 3.00 -5.79 10.30
C GLU A 278 2.76 -7.28 10.66
N GLU A 279 1.53 -7.79 10.62
CA GLU A 279 1.18 -9.18 10.92
C GLU A 279 0.27 -9.76 9.83
N GLY A 280 0.88 -10.44 8.85
CA GLY A 280 0.23 -10.98 7.66
C GLY A 280 -0.80 -12.08 7.93
N LEU A 281 -2.05 -11.67 8.15
CA LEU A 281 -3.25 -12.52 8.04
C LEU A 281 -4.31 -11.76 7.21
N VAL A 282 -4.29 -12.00 5.89
CA VAL A 282 -5.36 -11.59 4.98
C VAL A 282 -6.51 -12.58 5.14
N ASP A 283 -7.68 -12.12 5.61
CA ASP A 283 -8.91 -12.93 5.67
C ASP A 283 -9.62 -12.93 4.30
N ASP A 284 -9.41 -13.99 3.52
CA ASP A 284 -9.96 -14.21 2.17
C ASP A 284 -11.49 -14.47 2.12
N ARG A 285 -12.29 -14.16 3.15
CA ARG A 285 -13.63 -14.78 3.35
C ARG A 285 -14.87 -13.95 3.00
N LEU A 286 -14.77 -12.77 2.38
CA LEU A 286 -15.96 -12.06 1.86
C LEU A 286 -15.73 -11.48 0.46
N PRO A 287 -16.74 -11.53 -0.44
CA PRO A 287 -16.72 -10.73 -1.65
C PRO A 287 -16.84 -9.27 -1.22
N THR A 288 -15.70 -8.57 -1.18
CA THR A 288 -15.67 -7.13 -0.96
C THR A 288 -16.54 -6.48 -2.02
N THR A 289 -17.55 -5.72 -1.58
CA THR A 289 -18.35 -4.84 -2.43
C THR A 289 -17.41 -4.08 -3.36
N SER A 290 -17.78 -3.96 -4.63
CA SER A 290 -16.89 -3.45 -5.68
C SER A 290 -16.43 -2.03 -5.38
N ARG A 291 -15.29 -1.90 -4.68
CA ARG A 291 -14.60 -0.65 -4.30
C ARG A 291 -13.92 0.00 -5.52
N GLY A 292 -14.68 0.21 -6.60
CA GLY A 292 -14.31 1.01 -7.76
C GLY A 292 -15.00 2.37 -7.70
N LEU A 293 -14.35 3.44 -8.20
CA LEU A 293 -14.81 4.83 -8.17
C LEU A 293 -16.35 4.98 -8.12
N TRP A 294 -16.86 5.46 -7.00
CA TRP A 294 -18.28 5.75 -6.80
C TRP A 294 -18.77 6.78 -7.81
N ALA A 295 -19.29 6.30 -8.93
CA ALA A 295 -19.87 7.12 -9.98
C ALA A 295 -21.27 7.59 -9.58
N ALA A 296 -21.66 8.77 -10.07
CA ALA A 296 -23.01 9.31 -9.88
C ALA A 296 -24.06 8.34 -10.44
N SER A 297 -25.09 8.03 -9.66
CA SER A 297 -26.20 7.18 -10.11
C SER A 297 -26.97 7.82 -11.27
N GLU A 298 -27.68 7.01 -12.06
CA GLU A 298 -28.55 7.51 -13.14
C GLU A 298 -29.60 8.51 -12.61
N THR A 299 -30.10 8.30 -11.38
CA THR A 299 -31.01 9.22 -10.67
C THR A 299 -30.35 10.58 -10.42
N GLU A 300 -29.12 10.60 -9.88
CA GLU A 300 -28.38 11.83 -9.63
C GLU A 300 -28.07 12.59 -10.92
N ARG A 301 -27.67 11.88 -11.97
CA ARG A 301 -27.38 12.46 -13.29
C ARG A 301 -28.63 13.07 -13.92
N THR A 302 -29.77 12.39 -13.79
CA THR A 302 -31.08 12.89 -14.22
C THR A 302 -31.43 14.19 -13.48
N LEU A 303 -31.28 14.22 -12.16
CA LEU A 303 -31.53 15.43 -11.35
C LEU A 303 -30.59 16.58 -11.74
N LYS A 304 -29.30 16.31 -11.95
CA LYS A 304 -28.35 17.32 -12.44
C LYS A 304 -28.74 17.86 -13.81
N ALA A 305 -29.21 17.01 -14.72
CA ALA A 305 -29.69 17.42 -16.04
C ALA A 305 -30.95 18.31 -15.95
N ILE A 306 -31.92 17.95 -15.10
CA ILE A 306 -33.13 18.76 -14.84
C ILE A 306 -32.76 20.13 -14.24
N LEU A 307 -31.82 20.17 -13.29
CA LEU A 307 -31.33 21.42 -12.69
C LEU A 307 -30.57 22.29 -13.70
N SER A 308 -29.80 21.66 -14.59
CA SER A 308 -29.09 22.35 -15.67
C SER A 308 -30.06 22.90 -16.72
N PHE A 309 -31.19 22.23 -16.95
CA PHE A 309 -32.28 22.70 -17.79
C PHE A 309 -33.01 23.89 -17.17
N SER A 310 -33.37 23.84 -15.88
CA SER A 310 -34.05 24.95 -15.20
C SER A 310 -33.22 26.23 -15.21
N LYS A 311 -31.90 26.12 -15.02
CA LYS A 311 -30.94 27.23 -15.15
C LYS A 311 -30.90 27.79 -16.58
N ALA A 312 -30.87 26.92 -17.59
CA ALA A 312 -30.82 27.33 -19.00
C ALA A 312 -32.09 28.07 -19.46
N LYS A 313 -33.27 27.63 -18.99
CA LYS A 313 -34.57 28.24 -19.32
C LYS A 313 -34.95 29.42 -18.40
N ARG A 314 -34.08 29.82 -17.46
CA ARG A 314 -34.31 30.92 -16.49
C ARG A 314 -35.65 30.77 -15.74
N MET A 315 -35.90 29.57 -15.21
CA MET A 315 -37.08 29.30 -14.37
C MET A 315 -36.96 29.97 -13.00
N ASP A 316 -38.02 29.93 -12.19
CA ASP A 316 -38.11 30.68 -10.93
C ASP A 316 -36.88 30.45 -10.02
N PRO A 317 -36.25 31.53 -9.49
CA PRO A 317 -35.02 31.41 -8.69
C PRO A 317 -35.15 30.51 -7.46
N GLU A 318 -36.33 30.52 -6.82
CA GLU A 318 -36.63 29.70 -5.64
C GLU A 318 -36.54 28.19 -5.95
N LEU A 319 -37.02 27.75 -7.12
CA LEU A 319 -36.94 26.36 -7.57
C LEU A 319 -35.50 25.93 -7.86
N VAL A 320 -34.68 26.85 -8.38
CA VAL A 320 -33.26 26.58 -8.65
C VAL A 320 -32.47 26.49 -7.34
N GLU A 321 -32.78 27.33 -6.35
CA GLU A 321 -32.18 27.30 -5.01
C GLU A 321 -32.55 26.01 -4.26
N GLU A 322 -33.84 25.63 -4.28
CA GLU A 322 -34.32 24.37 -3.72
C GLU A 322 -33.62 23.17 -4.39
N GLY A 323 -33.47 23.21 -5.72
CA GLY A 323 -32.72 22.20 -6.47
C GLY A 323 -31.25 22.09 -6.06
N ASN A 324 -30.55 23.22 -5.86
CA ASN A 324 -29.17 23.20 -5.38
C ASN A 324 -29.07 22.62 -3.95
N THR A 325 -30.00 22.98 -3.05
CA THR A 325 -30.05 22.46 -1.68
C THR A 325 -30.37 20.96 -1.67
N PHE A 326 -31.24 20.49 -2.57
CA PHE A 326 -31.50 19.06 -2.73
C PHE A 326 -30.27 18.29 -3.25
N MET A 327 -29.50 18.86 -4.18
CA MET A 327 -28.25 18.25 -4.62
C MET A 327 -27.22 18.17 -3.48
N GLU A 328 -27.15 19.18 -2.61
CA GLU A 328 -26.35 19.13 -1.39
C GLU A 328 -26.84 18.05 -0.43
N LEU A 329 -28.16 17.89 -0.26
CA LEU A 329 -28.75 16.81 0.52
C LEU A 329 -28.37 15.43 -0.05
N PHE A 330 -28.40 15.26 -1.37
CA PHE A 330 -28.01 14.01 -2.04
C PHE A 330 -26.53 13.68 -1.81
N GLU A 331 -25.63 14.67 -1.89
CA GLU A 331 -24.23 14.49 -1.53
C GLU A 331 -24.05 14.10 -0.05
N ASN A 332 -24.85 14.67 0.86
CA ASN A 332 -24.83 14.25 2.25
C ASN A 332 -25.38 12.83 2.47
N TRP A 333 -26.30 12.34 1.64
CA TRP A 333 -26.72 10.92 1.67
C TRP A 333 -25.58 9.96 1.29
N LYS A 334 -24.69 10.36 0.37
CA LYS A 334 -23.48 9.59 0.05
C LYS A 334 -22.48 9.61 1.20
N LYS A 335 -22.27 10.77 1.83
CA LYS A 335 -21.42 10.88 3.04
C LYS A 335 -21.97 10.02 4.18
N GLU A 336 -23.28 10.07 4.39
CA GLU A 336 -23.95 9.23 5.37
C GLU A 336 -23.78 7.76 5.08
N TYR A 337 -23.97 7.32 3.82
CA TYR A 337 -23.75 5.92 3.45
C TYR A 337 -22.35 5.44 3.88
N LYS A 338 -21.32 6.23 3.55
CA LYS A 338 -19.93 5.89 3.89
C LYS A 338 -19.74 5.73 5.39
N VAL A 339 -20.18 6.71 6.18
CA VAL A 339 -19.99 6.70 7.65
C VAL A 339 -20.87 5.65 8.32
N LEU A 340 -22.09 5.40 7.85
CA LEU A 340 -22.95 4.32 8.34
C LEU A 340 -22.36 2.94 8.05
N HIS A 341 -21.79 2.75 6.87
CA HIS A 341 -21.14 1.48 6.50
C HIS A 341 -19.88 1.25 7.34
N GLU A 342 -19.08 2.30 7.56
CA GLU A 342 -17.93 2.25 8.48
C GLU A 342 -18.37 1.90 9.91
N TYR A 343 -19.43 2.52 10.41
CA TYR A 343 -19.97 2.21 11.73
C TYR A 343 -20.47 0.76 11.83
N TRP A 344 -21.19 0.27 10.82
CA TRP A 344 -21.60 -1.14 10.75
C TRP A 344 -20.41 -2.11 10.75
N MET A 345 -19.35 -1.82 9.99
CA MET A 345 -18.12 -2.61 9.97
C MET A 345 -17.48 -2.69 11.35
N VAL A 346 -17.41 -1.56 12.05
CA VAL A 346 -16.83 -1.50 13.40
C VAL A 346 -17.68 -2.29 14.41
N LEU A 347 -19.01 -2.20 14.35
CA LEU A 347 -19.90 -3.03 15.18
C LEU A 347 -19.72 -4.53 14.90
N ARG A 348 -19.52 -4.92 13.63
CA ARG A 348 -19.22 -6.31 13.25
C ARG A 348 -17.86 -6.77 13.79
N ASN A 349 -16.84 -5.93 13.68
CA ASN A 349 -15.50 -6.21 14.21
C ASN A 349 -15.53 -6.34 15.74
N HIS A 350 -16.34 -5.54 16.43
CA HIS A 350 -16.54 -5.66 17.88
C HIS A 350 -17.08 -7.03 18.28
N VAL A 351 -18.09 -7.56 17.56
CA VAL A 351 -18.59 -8.94 17.78
C VAL A 351 -17.52 -9.99 17.47
N SER A 352 -16.71 -9.76 16.43
CA SER A 352 -15.60 -10.64 16.08
C SER A 352 -14.56 -10.70 17.20
N ALA A 353 -14.22 -9.55 17.80
CA ALA A 353 -13.31 -9.47 18.94
C ALA A 353 -13.84 -10.19 20.19
N ILE A 354 -15.17 -10.18 20.41
CA ILE A 354 -15.80 -10.95 21.49
C ILE A 354 -15.70 -12.45 21.22
N ASP A 355 -15.93 -12.92 19.98
CA ASP A 355 -15.72 -14.33 19.62
C ASP A 355 -14.25 -14.73 19.77
N GLU A 356 -13.31 -13.87 19.39
CA GLU A 356 -11.86 -14.08 19.58
C GLU A 356 -11.49 -14.23 21.06
N LEU A 357 -12.02 -13.39 21.96
CA LEU A 357 -11.83 -13.54 23.40
C LEU A 357 -12.38 -14.86 23.94
N GLY A 358 -13.55 -15.27 23.46
CA GLY A 358 -14.13 -16.58 23.77
C GLY A 358 -13.21 -17.71 23.30
N MET A 359 -12.82 -17.68 22.03
CA MET A 359 -11.92 -18.64 21.39
C MET A 359 -10.55 -18.72 22.06
N ALA A 360 -10.00 -17.58 22.48
CA ALA A 360 -8.71 -17.53 23.16
C ALA A 360 -8.72 -18.35 24.45
N THR A 361 -9.86 -18.45 25.14
CA THR A 361 -9.97 -19.23 26.38
C THR A 361 -10.25 -20.72 26.14
N GLU A 362 -10.68 -21.12 24.94
CA GLU A 362 -10.96 -22.52 24.61
C GLU A 362 -9.67 -23.37 24.59
N ARG A 363 -9.79 -24.61 25.08
CA ARG A 363 -8.70 -25.60 25.10
C ARG A 363 -8.87 -26.65 24.01
N LEU A 364 -7.75 -27.29 23.68
CA LEU A 364 -7.79 -28.54 22.92
C LEU A 364 -8.66 -29.56 23.66
N ARG A 365 -9.61 -30.18 22.95
CA ARG A 365 -10.45 -31.25 23.49
C ARG A 365 -10.56 -32.42 22.52
N VAL A 366 -10.77 -33.61 23.07
CA VAL A 366 -11.03 -34.79 22.27
C VAL A 366 -12.48 -34.76 21.77
N ARG A 367 -12.68 -35.11 20.50
CA ARG A 367 -14.01 -35.21 19.89
C ARG A 367 -14.90 -36.20 20.62
N LEU A 368 -16.16 -35.83 20.85
CA LEU A 368 -17.17 -36.77 21.36
C LEU A 368 -17.76 -37.61 20.20
N PRO A 369 -18.18 -38.86 20.45
CA PRO A 369 -18.67 -39.77 19.40
C PRO A 369 -19.83 -39.21 18.55
N ASP A 370 -20.68 -38.36 19.14
CA ASP A 370 -21.92 -37.85 18.52
C ASP A 370 -21.76 -36.49 17.80
N GLU A 371 -20.55 -35.94 17.72
CA GLU A 371 -20.32 -34.59 17.14
C GLU A 371 -20.25 -34.60 15.60
N PRO A 372 -21.01 -33.74 14.89
CA PRO A 372 -21.07 -33.71 13.43
C PRO A 372 -19.74 -33.30 12.78
N LYS A 373 -19.36 -33.96 11.68
CA LYS A 373 -18.18 -33.59 10.86
C LYS A 373 -18.58 -32.40 9.97
N PRO A 374 -17.80 -31.29 9.91
CA PRO A 374 -16.33 -31.25 9.94
C PRO A 374 -15.66 -30.84 11.27
N LYS A 375 -14.32 -30.80 11.26
CA LYS A 375 -13.43 -30.59 12.42
C LYS A 375 -13.28 -29.09 12.72
N LEU A 376 -13.63 -28.66 13.93
CA LEU A 376 -13.22 -27.35 14.47
C LEU A 376 -11.74 -27.43 14.90
N LEU A 377 -11.01 -26.31 14.82
CA LEU A 377 -9.56 -26.25 15.01
C LEU A 377 -9.09 -26.76 16.38
N HIS A 378 -9.85 -26.52 17.45
CA HIS A 378 -9.51 -26.95 18.80
C HIS A 378 -9.95 -28.40 19.14
N ILE A 379 -10.60 -29.11 18.20
CA ILE A 379 -11.08 -30.48 18.40
C ILE A 379 -10.10 -31.47 17.76
N ILE A 380 -9.58 -32.39 18.56
CA ILE A 380 -8.61 -33.41 18.14
C ILE A 380 -9.28 -34.79 18.18
N GLU A 381 -8.96 -35.66 17.22
CA GLU A 381 -9.43 -37.05 17.25
C GLU A 381 -8.66 -37.86 18.31
N PRO A 382 -9.26 -38.88 18.96
CA PRO A 382 -8.60 -39.63 20.03
C PRO A 382 -7.22 -40.21 19.68
N HIS A 383 -7.01 -40.60 18.41
CA HIS A 383 -5.75 -41.15 17.92
C HIS A 383 -4.71 -40.08 17.54
N GLU A 384 -5.12 -38.83 17.37
CA GLU A 384 -4.24 -37.71 17.00
C GLU A 384 -3.59 -37.05 18.23
N VAL A 385 -3.99 -37.40 19.46
CA VAL A 385 -3.51 -36.77 20.70
C VAL A 385 -1.99 -36.86 20.81
N GLU A 386 -1.43 -38.06 20.62
CA GLU A 386 0.03 -38.28 20.72
C GLU A 386 0.79 -37.61 19.56
N GLN A 387 0.20 -37.60 18.37
CA GLN A 387 0.78 -36.91 17.21
C GLN A 387 0.87 -35.40 17.44
N ASN A 388 -0.18 -34.78 18.01
CA ASN A 388 -0.17 -33.37 18.36
C ASN A 388 0.82 -33.07 19.49
N ARG A 389 0.96 -33.97 20.47
CA ARG A 389 1.94 -33.84 21.56
C ARG A 389 3.36 -33.77 21.02
N VAL A 390 3.75 -34.72 20.16
CA VAL A 390 5.09 -34.76 19.55
C VAL A 390 5.33 -33.52 18.69
N LYS A 391 4.32 -33.08 17.93
CA LYS A 391 4.40 -31.83 17.15
C LYS A 391 4.70 -30.63 18.05
N LEU A 392 3.89 -30.42 19.09
CA LEU A 392 4.03 -29.27 19.99
C LEU A 392 5.34 -29.30 20.80
N LEU A 393 5.85 -30.48 21.16
CA LEU A 393 7.18 -30.61 21.78
C LEU A 393 8.30 -30.15 20.84
N ASN A 394 8.22 -30.50 19.55
CA ASN A 394 9.18 -30.04 18.56
C ASN A 394 9.06 -28.52 18.36
N ASP A 395 7.83 -28.00 18.25
CA ASP A 395 7.56 -26.57 18.09
C ASP A 395 8.11 -25.78 19.31
N GLN A 396 7.90 -26.28 20.53
CA GLN A 396 8.46 -25.71 21.76
C GLN A 396 9.99 -25.65 21.72
N ALA A 397 10.66 -26.75 21.34
CA ALA A 397 12.11 -26.82 21.29
C ALA A 397 12.70 -25.86 20.24
N VAL A 398 12.08 -25.79 19.06
CA VAL A 398 12.48 -24.90 17.97
C VAL A 398 12.28 -23.44 18.38
N ALA A 399 11.08 -23.08 18.87
CA ALA A 399 10.76 -21.72 19.28
C ALA A 399 11.66 -21.23 20.42
N LYS A 400 11.95 -22.09 21.42
CA LYS A 400 12.88 -21.77 22.51
C LYS A 400 14.29 -21.47 22.00
N SER A 401 14.81 -22.29 21.09
CA SER A 401 16.13 -22.08 20.48
C SER A 401 16.17 -20.79 19.64
N GLN A 402 15.13 -20.54 18.86
CA GLN A 402 15.00 -19.32 18.06
C GLN A 402 14.93 -18.07 18.93
N LEU A 403 14.10 -18.07 19.97
CA LEU A 403 13.96 -16.96 20.90
C LEU A 403 15.30 -16.61 21.56
N GLN A 404 16.03 -17.62 22.07
CA GLN A 404 17.35 -17.39 22.66
C GLN A 404 18.33 -16.75 21.67
N LYS A 405 18.34 -17.26 20.43
CA LYS A 405 19.20 -16.74 19.37
C LYS A 405 18.85 -15.30 19.00
N LYS A 406 17.56 -14.98 18.88
CA LYS A 406 17.06 -13.66 18.50
C LYS A 406 17.25 -12.64 19.62
N LEU A 407 17.01 -13.01 20.88
CA LEU A 407 17.34 -12.17 22.04
C LEU A 407 18.83 -11.84 22.12
N GLY A 408 19.70 -12.81 21.79
CA GLY A 408 21.14 -12.57 21.70
C GLY A 408 21.51 -11.57 20.60
N GLN A 409 20.86 -11.66 19.43
CA GLN A 409 21.02 -10.70 18.33
C GLN A 409 20.52 -9.31 18.72
N PHE A 410 19.35 -9.22 19.35
CA PHE A 410 18.78 -7.97 19.82
C PHE A 410 19.71 -7.28 20.83
N LEU A 411 20.20 -8.04 21.82
CA LEU A 411 21.14 -7.53 22.82
C LEU A 411 22.44 -7.01 22.18
N TYR A 412 22.96 -7.72 21.18
CA TYR A 412 24.13 -7.28 20.41
C TYR A 412 23.86 -5.94 19.70
N LEU A 413 22.75 -5.81 18.98
CA LEU A 413 22.37 -4.58 18.29
C LEU A 413 22.14 -3.40 19.25
N THR A 414 21.55 -3.65 20.42
CA THR A 414 21.39 -2.63 21.47
C THR A 414 22.73 -2.18 22.05
N ASN A 415 23.67 -3.10 22.24
CA ASN A 415 25.01 -2.74 22.73
C ASN A 415 25.82 -2.02 21.66
N LEU A 416 25.66 -2.39 20.38
CA LEU A 416 26.28 -1.70 19.25
C LEU A 416 25.85 -0.23 19.22
N GLU A 417 24.57 0.06 19.43
CA GLU A 417 24.03 1.43 19.45
C GLU A 417 24.67 2.27 20.55
N LYS A 418 24.80 1.70 21.75
CA LYS A 418 25.43 2.36 22.90
C LYS A 418 26.92 2.64 22.67
N SER A 419 27.60 1.79 21.89
CA SER A 419 29.02 1.93 21.59
C SER A 419 29.31 2.91 20.44
N GLN A 420 28.31 3.32 19.67
CA GLN A 420 28.48 4.34 18.63
C GLN A 420 28.57 5.72 19.26
N ASP A 421 29.81 6.11 19.55
CA ASP A 421 30.15 7.42 20.08
C ASP A 421 29.94 8.50 19.01
N LYS A 422 29.07 9.48 19.29
CA LYS A 422 28.81 10.65 18.41
C LYS A 422 30.07 11.45 18.05
N SER A 423 31.17 11.22 18.77
CA SER A 423 32.48 11.84 18.59
C SER A 423 33.30 11.26 17.42
N THR A 424 32.98 10.05 16.94
CA THR A 424 33.75 9.36 15.87
C THR A 424 33.34 9.72 14.43
N GLY A 425 32.48 10.73 14.26
CA GLY A 425 32.07 11.20 12.92
C GLY A 425 31.28 10.16 12.10
N GLY A 426 30.77 9.10 12.75
CA GLY A 426 30.02 8.03 12.09
C GLY A 426 30.89 6.94 11.45
N LEU A 427 32.21 6.95 11.65
CA LEU A 427 33.10 5.87 11.19
C LEU A 427 32.95 4.63 12.09
N ASN A 428 32.81 3.46 11.49
CA ASN A 428 32.81 2.21 12.24
C ASN A 428 34.25 1.90 12.72
N PRO A 429 34.50 1.81 14.05
CA PRO A 429 35.85 1.60 14.58
C PRO A 429 36.39 0.19 14.32
N GLU A 430 35.53 -0.78 13.98
CA GLU A 430 35.95 -2.16 13.77
C GLU A 430 36.42 -2.41 12.32
N PRO A 431 37.58 -3.08 12.12
CA PRO A 431 38.02 -3.48 10.79
C PRO A 431 37.16 -4.62 10.23
N CYS A 432 37.18 -4.78 8.90
CA CYS A 432 36.49 -5.88 8.24
C CYS A 432 36.96 -7.24 8.80
N PRO A 433 36.06 -8.13 9.23
CA PRO A 433 36.41 -9.43 9.83
C PRO A 433 37.13 -10.40 8.87
N ILE A 434 37.10 -10.12 7.57
CA ILE A 434 37.63 -11.01 6.52
C ILE A 434 39.02 -10.57 6.08
N CYS A 435 39.17 -9.29 5.71
CA CYS A 435 40.44 -8.75 5.22
C CYS A 435 41.22 -7.93 6.27
N ALA A 436 40.66 -7.72 7.45
CA ALA A 436 41.22 -6.91 8.55
C ALA A 436 41.54 -5.45 8.18
N ARG A 437 41.04 -4.94 7.04
CA ARG A 437 41.18 -3.53 6.65
C ARG A 437 40.15 -2.67 7.37
N PRO A 438 40.48 -1.42 7.74
CA PRO A 438 39.50 -0.49 8.31
C PRO A 438 38.32 -0.32 7.35
N LEU A 439 37.11 -0.34 7.88
CA LEU A 439 35.91 -0.04 7.11
C LEU A 439 35.99 1.45 6.74
N GLY A 440 36.10 1.73 5.45
CA GLY A 440 36.28 3.09 4.93
C GLY A 440 35.01 3.93 5.04
N GLN A 441 34.75 4.76 4.02
CA GLN A 441 33.54 5.58 4.00
C GLN A 441 32.27 4.79 3.67
N GLU A 442 32.42 3.57 3.14
CA GLU A 442 31.32 2.71 2.74
C GLU A 442 31.56 1.27 3.20
N TRP A 443 30.52 0.64 3.77
CA TRP A 443 30.57 -0.76 4.14
C TRP A 443 29.18 -1.42 4.09
N ALA A 444 29.18 -2.74 4.01
CA ALA A 444 27.99 -3.56 4.06
C ALA A 444 27.72 -4.05 5.48
N VAL A 445 26.45 -4.12 5.85
CA VAL A 445 25.96 -4.60 7.15
C VAL A 445 24.94 -5.69 6.90
N LEU A 446 25.13 -6.83 7.55
CA LEU A 446 24.17 -7.93 7.50
C LEU A 446 23.04 -7.72 8.52
N THR A 447 21.96 -8.49 8.39
CA THR A 447 20.81 -8.45 9.34
C THR A 447 21.19 -8.77 10.78
N CYS A 448 22.34 -9.41 11.00
CA CYS A 448 22.91 -9.67 12.33
C CYS A 448 23.75 -8.51 12.90
N GLY A 449 23.81 -7.36 12.23
CA GLY A 449 24.58 -6.18 12.63
C GLY A 449 26.08 -6.23 12.30
N HIS A 450 26.60 -7.38 11.86
CA HIS A 450 28.01 -7.51 11.51
C HIS A 450 28.36 -6.77 10.22
N CYS A 451 29.47 -6.05 10.25
CA CYS A 451 29.92 -5.15 9.20
C CYS A 451 31.06 -5.78 8.37
N PHE A 452 31.06 -5.55 7.06
CA PHE A 452 32.04 -6.09 6.10
C PHE A 452 32.39 -5.01 5.06
N CYS A 453 33.60 -5.03 4.50
CA CYS A 453 33.90 -4.16 3.37
C CYS A 453 33.18 -4.63 2.09
N ASN A 454 32.95 -3.71 1.17
CA ASN A 454 32.21 -3.97 -0.08
C ASN A 454 32.91 -5.02 -0.97
N GLU A 455 34.24 -5.08 -0.94
CA GLU A 455 35.02 -6.11 -1.66
C GLU A 455 34.74 -7.51 -1.08
N CYS A 456 34.85 -7.68 0.23
CA CYS A 456 34.67 -8.99 0.85
C CYS A 456 33.23 -9.47 0.78
N ILE A 457 32.23 -8.57 0.90
CA ILE A 457 30.84 -8.98 0.76
C ILE A 457 30.51 -9.40 -0.67
N ALA A 458 31.06 -8.71 -1.69
CA ALA A 458 30.88 -9.08 -3.08
C ALA A 458 31.42 -10.49 -3.35
N ILE A 459 32.61 -10.82 -2.83
CA ILE A 459 33.21 -12.16 -2.94
C ILE A 459 32.32 -13.22 -2.26
N ILE A 460 31.80 -12.94 -1.06
CA ILE A 460 30.88 -13.88 -0.37
C ILE A 460 29.61 -14.10 -1.20
N VAL A 461 29.01 -13.02 -1.72
CA VAL A 461 27.79 -13.12 -2.53
C VAL A 461 28.06 -13.93 -3.80
N GLU A 462 29.17 -13.70 -4.49
CA GLU A 462 29.55 -14.42 -5.70
C GLU A 462 29.79 -15.91 -5.42
N GLN A 463 30.56 -16.25 -4.37
CA GLN A 463 30.85 -17.64 -4.01
C GLN A 463 29.60 -18.43 -3.62
N TYR A 464 28.66 -17.81 -2.90
CA TYR A 464 27.41 -18.46 -2.49
C TYR A 464 26.32 -18.47 -3.58
N SER A 465 26.53 -17.72 -4.68
CA SER A 465 25.62 -17.70 -5.84
C SER A 465 25.76 -18.93 -6.74
N VAL A 466 26.77 -19.77 -6.52
CA VAL A 466 26.98 -21.02 -7.27
C VAL A 466 26.22 -22.19 -6.60
N GLY A 467 25.16 -22.69 -7.24
CA GLY A 467 24.36 -23.85 -6.79
C GLY A 467 22.89 -23.55 -6.46
N SER A 468 22.22 -24.39 -5.66
CA SER A 468 20.79 -24.27 -5.32
C SER A 468 20.46 -23.21 -4.24
N ARG A 469 21.46 -22.51 -3.67
CA ARG A 469 21.28 -21.47 -2.62
C ARG A 469 21.47 -20.04 -3.16
N ARG A 470 20.92 -19.75 -4.34
CA ARG A 470 21.21 -18.55 -5.16
C ARG A 470 20.87 -17.17 -4.55
N ARG A 471 20.32 -17.08 -3.34
CA ARG A 471 19.73 -15.83 -2.82
C ARG A 471 20.08 -15.50 -1.37
N ALA A 472 20.94 -16.29 -0.72
CA ALA A 472 21.27 -16.05 0.68
C ALA A 472 22.72 -16.42 1.01
N ILE A 473 23.34 -15.59 1.85
CA ILE A 473 24.72 -15.75 2.33
C ILE A 473 24.72 -16.06 3.83
N LYS A 474 25.80 -16.66 4.31
CA LYS A 474 26.04 -16.86 5.75
C LYS A 474 27.07 -15.86 6.25
N CYS A 475 26.75 -15.17 7.35
CA CYS A 475 27.67 -14.27 8.03
C CYS A 475 28.96 -15.01 8.45
N ALA A 476 30.13 -14.44 8.17
CA ALA A 476 31.41 -15.04 8.54
C ALA A 476 31.66 -15.09 10.06
N ILE A 477 31.02 -14.19 10.82
CA ILE A 477 31.15 -14.13 12.29
C ILE A 477 30.15 -15.09 12.96
N CYS A 478 28.85 -14.87 12.76
CA CYS A 478 27.82 -15.58 13.51
C CYS A 478 27.10 -16.68 12.73
N ARG A 479 27.46 -16.90 11.46
CA ARG A 479 26.84 -17.88 10.55
C ARG A 479 25.34 -17.70 10.33
N GLN A 480 24.77 -16.56 10.75
CA GLN A 480 23.39 -16.18 10.46
C GLN A 480 23.22 -16.05 8.94
N THR A 481 22.14 -16.64 8.43
CA THR A 481 21.77 -16.53 7.03
C THR A 481 21.08 -15.18 6.79
N THR A 482 21.49 -14.47 5.74
CA THR A 482 20.94 -13.19 5.31
C THR A 482 20.61 -13.27 3.83
N SER A 483 19.41 -12.83 3.43
CA SER A 483 19.04 -12.73 2.00
C SER A 483 19.86 -11.63 1.32
N HIS A 484 20.16 -11.78 0.02
CA HIS A 484 20.86 -10.74 -0.74
C HIS A 484 20.11 -9.40 -0.73
N THR A 485 18.78 -9.44 -0.70
CA THR A 485 17.92 -8.25 -0.65
C THR A 485 17.95 -7.52 0.70
N GLU A 486 18.47 -8.16 1.75
CA GLU A 486 18.49 -7.63 3.12
C GLU A 486 19.88 -7.11 3.51
N ILE A 487 20.86 -7.17 2.61
CA ILE A 487 22.18 -6.59 2.83
C ILE A 487 22.03 -5.08 2.75
N SER A 488 22.40 -4.39 3.82
CA SER A 488 22.33 -2.94 3.90
C SER A 488 23.70 -2.32 3.68
N TYR A 489 23.76 -1.20 2.95
CA TYR A 489 25.00 -0.46 2.71
C TYR A 489 24.94 0.89 3.42
N VAL A 490 26.00 1.20 4.17
CA VAL A 490 26.14 2.43 4.95
C VAL A 490 27.19 3.31 4.29
N PHE A 491 26.91 4.61 4.24
CA PHE A 491 27.77 5.64 3.66
C PHE A 491 28.02 6.72 4.72
N THR A 492 29.28 7.03 5.03
CA THR A 492 29.62 8.16 5.91
C THR A 492 29.70 9.43 5.09
N THR A 493 28.91 10.43 5.47
CA THR A 493 28.99 11.77 4.87
C THR A 493 30.23 12.50 5.37
N HIS A 494 31.40 12.19 4.80
CA HIS A 494 32.54 13.10 4.87
C HIS A 494 32.55 13.98 3.63
N SER A 495 32.09 15.21 3.84
CA SER A 495 32.25 16.37 2.98
C SER A 495 33.68 16.48 2.45
N SER A 496 33.90 15.97 1.24
CA SER A 496 35.08 16.31 0.44
C SER A 496 34.72 17.50 -0.44
N SER A 497 35.50 18.55 -0.25
CA SER A 497 35.34 19.92 -0.73
C SER A 497 35.25 20.10 -2.26
N HIS A 498 34.42 21.08 -2.65
CA HIS A 498 34.28 21.75 -3.96
C HIS A 498 33.38 21.11 -5.04
N ASN A 499 32.09 20.99 -4.74
CA ASN A 499 31.00 21.65 -5.46
C ASN A 499 29.72 21.45 -4.64
N GLN A 500 28.85 22.45 -4.55
CA GLN A 500 27.61 22.38 -3.76
C GLN A 500 26.79 21.14 -4.16
N GLU A 501 26.90 20.03 -3.41
CA GLU A 501 26.15 18.81 -3.71
C GLU A 501 24.73 18.97 -3.21
N ILE A 502 23.82 19.13 -4.15
CA ILE A 502 22.40 19.18 -3.90
C ILE A 502 21.96 17.78 -3.44
N PRO A 503 21.44 17.62 -2.20
CA PRO A 503 21.11 16.31 -1.66
C PRO A 503 19.95 15.68 -2.44
N VAL A 504 20.14 14.43 -2.85
CA VAL A 504 19.11 13.59 -3.48
C VAL A 504 18.61 12.60 -2.43
N LYS A 505 17.29 12.56 -2.22
CA LYS A 505 16.61 11.61 -1.33
C LYS A 505 16.44 10.28 -2.06
N GLY A 506 16.56 9.17 -1.35
CA GLY A 506 16.37 7.82 -1.88
C GLY A 506 17.69 7.08 -2.21
N SER A 507 17.62 5.75 -2.32
CA SER A 507 18.73 4.91 -2.75
C SER A 507 18.56 4.62 -4.24
N HIS A 508 19.25 5.40 -5.07
CA HIS A 508 19.20 5.29 -6.53
C HIS A 508 20.58 4.90 -7.08
N SER A 509 20.63 4.45 -8.33
CA SER A 509 21.90 4.21 -9.01
C SER A 509 22.64 5.53 -9.25
N THR A 510 23.97 5.50 -9.30
CA THR A 510 24.83 6.69 -9.45
C THR A 510 24.41 7.58 -10.61
N LYS A 511 23.95 6.98 -11.71
CA LYS A 511 23.50 7.68 -12.91
C LYS A 511 22.15 8.38 -12.72
N VAL A 512 21.18 7.70 -12.10
CA VAL A 512 19.87 8.30 -11.79
C VAL A 512 20.03 9.41 -10.76
N GLU A 513 20.88 9.21 -9.75
CA GLU A 513 21.21 10.24 -8.77
C GLU A 513 21.83 11.48 -9.43
N ALA A 514 22.77 11.30 -10.35
CA ALA A 514 23.36 12.40 -11.11
C ALA A 514 22.31 13.16 -11.94
N VAL A 515 21.40 12.46 -12.61
CA VAL A 515 20.30 13.07 -13.38
C VAL A 515 19.42 13.93 -12.47
N VAL A 516 18.95 13.38 -11.34
CA VAL A 516 18.12 14.13 -10.38
C VAL A 516 18.87 15.32 -9.81
N ARG A 517 20.17 15.17 -9.51
CA ARG A 517 21.02 16.24 -9.00
C ARG A 517 21.16 17.38 -10.00
N THR A 518 21.40 17.07 -11.28
CA THR A 518 21.44 18.07 -12.35
C THR A 518 20.10 18.78 -12.49
N LEU A 519 18.98 18.05 -12.46
CA LEU A 519 17.64 18.65 -12.54
C LEU A 519 17.36 19.60 -11.37
N LYS A 520 17.72 19.21 -10.14
CA LYS A 520 17.61 20.12 -8.99
C LYS A 520 18.51 21.34 -9.12
N GLY A 521 19.73 21.18 -9.63
CA GLY A 521 20.65 22.31 -9.85
C GLY A 521 20.12 23.31 -10.87
N ILE A 522 19.49 22.81 -11.93
CA ILE A 522 18.80 23.65 -12.91
C ILE A 522 17.65 24.40 -12.24
N GLN A 523 16.78 23.72 -11.48
CA GLN A 523 15.67 24.39 -10.77
C GLN A 523 16.13 25.41 -9.72
N MET A 524 17.26 25.18 -9.05
CA MET A 524 17.82 26.14 -8.09
C MET A 524 18.38 27.39 -8.79
N THR A 525 18.95 27.23 -9.98
CA THR A 525 19.54 28.32 -10.75
C THR A 525 18.47 29.11 -11.52
N ASP A 526 17.50 28.41 -12.11
CA ASP A 526 16.36 28.95 -12.83
C ASP A 526 15.09 28.13 -12.47
N PRO A 527 14.29 28.59 -11.49
CA PRO A 527 13.05 27.91 -11.09
C PRO A 527 12.02 27.76 -12.21
N GLY A 528 12.13 28.54 -13.29
CA GLY A 528 11.25 28.46 -14.46
C GLY A 528 11.80 27.62 -15.61
N ALA A 529 13.00 27.05 -15.48
CA ALA A 529 13.60 26.24 -16.52
C ALA A 529 12.86 24.93 -16.71
N LYS A 530 12.51 24.64 -17.97
CA LYS A 530 11.85 23.39 -18.37
C LYS A 530 12.86 22.43 -18.99
N CYS A 531 12.80 21.18 -18.57
CA CYS A 531 13.76 20.13 -18.88
C CYS A 531 13.09 18.95 -19.59
N LEU A 532 13.68 18.48 -20.68
CA LEU A 532 13.33 17.22 -21.33
C LEU A 532 14.34 16.14 -20.95
N VAL A 533 13.85 15.01 -20.47
CA VAL A 533 14.67 13.83 -20.16
C VAL A 533 14.33 12.74 -21.16
N PHE A 534 15.32 12.38 -21.97
CA PHE A 534 15.20 11.33 -22.98
C PHE A 534 15.88 10.04 -22.54
N SER A 535 15.19 8.93 -22.77
CA SER A 535 15.76 7.59 -22.75
C SER A 535 15.12 6.72 -23.84
N THR A 536 15.90 5.80 -24.37
CA THR A 536 15.51 4.69 -25.24
C THR A 536 14.78 3.60 -24.45
N TRP A 537 15.02 3.51 -23.14
CA TRP A 537 14.45 2.49 -22.25
C TRP A 537 13.32 3.07 -21.40
N GLN A 538 12.11 2.56 -21.62
CA GLN A 538 10.94 2.98 -20.83
C GLN A 538 11.15 2.71 -19.32
N SER A 539 11.74 1.57 -18.98
CA SER A 539 12.02 1.19 -17.60
C SER A 539 12.95 2.17 -16.88
N VAL A 540 13.89 2.79 -17.60
CA VAL A 540 14.78 3.81 -17.03
C VAL A 540 14.01 5.09 -16.72
N LEU A 541 13.08 5.49 -17.58
CA LEU A 541 12.19 6.63 -17.31
C LEU A 541 11.31 6.36 -16.08
N ASP A 542 10.80 5.14 -15.90
CA ASP A 542 9.99 4.77 -14.73
C ASP A 542 10.83 4.83 -13.43
N ILE A 543 12.10 4.42 -13.47
CA ILE A 543 13.03 4.54 -12.34
C ILE A 543 13.31 6.01 -12.01
N ILE A 544 13.53 6.84 -13.03
CA ILE A 544 13.74 8.29 -12.84
C ILE A 544 12.47 8.94 -12.30
N ALA A 545 11.29 8.55 -12.78
CA ALA A 545 10.01 9.03 -12.27
C ALA A 545 9.86 8.77 -10.76
N LYS A 546 10.19 7.56 -10.31
CA LYS A 546 10.22 7.22 -8.88
C LYS A 546 11.21 8.11 -8.12
N ALA A 547 12.42 8.28 -8.65
CA ALA A 547 13.43 9.13 -8.02
C ALA A 547 13.00 10.60 -7.93
N LEU A 548 12.32 11.14 -8.95
CA LEU A 548 11.77 12.50 -8.93
C LEU A 548 10.65 12.65 -7.89
N PHE A 549 9.77 11.64 -7.78
CA PHE A 549 8.73 11.58 -6.77
C PHE A 549 9.30 11.59 -5.35
N ASP A 550 10.29 10.73 -5.06
CA ASP A 550 10.97 10.66 -3.76
C ASP A 550 11.67 12.00 -3.37
N ASN A 551 11.97 12.81 -4.39
CA ASN A 551 12.63 14.11 -4.26
C ASN A 551 11.69 15.32 -4.31
N ASN A 552 10.37 15.11 -4.30
CA ASN A 552 9.34 16.15 -4.38
C ASN A 552 9.49 17.08 -5.59
N MET A 553 9.81 16.51 -6.76
CA MET A 553 9.92 17.27 -8.01
C MET A 553 8.72 16.96 -8.90
N ASP A 554 8.00 18.01 -9.32
CA ASP A 554 6.86 17.88 -10.22
C ASP A 554 7.33 17.55 -11.65
N PHE A 555 6.80 16.45 -12.20
CA PHE A 555 7.13 15.98 -13.54
C PHE A 555 5.89 15.47 -14.27
N SER A 556 5.98 15.43 -15.60
CA SER A 556 5.03 14.73 -16.45
C SER A 556 5.76 13.64 -17.23
N GLN A 557 5.08 12.53 -17.48
CA GLN A 557 5.65 11.39 -18.20
C GLN A 557 4.72 10.98 -19.34
N ILE A 558 5.27 10.80 -20.53
CA ILE A 558 4.50 10.37 -21.70
C ILE A 558 4.57 8.84 -21.81
N ASN A 559 3.55 8.18 -21.26
CA ASN A 559 3.36 6.72 -21.35
C ASN A 559 2.22 6.41 -22.32
N GLY A 560 2.57 6.14 -23.58
CA GLY A 560 1.62 5.77 -24.62
C GLY A 560 0.80 6.94 -25.21
N ILE A 561 -0.09 6.60 -26.15
CA ILE A 561 -0.79 7.58 -27.01
C ILE A 561 -1.96 8.26 -26.28
N HIS A 562 -2.58 7.56 -25.31
CA HIS A 562 -3.90 7.92 -24.77
C HIS A 562 -3.91 9.15 -23.84
N ARG A 563 -2.76 9.60 -23.33
CA ARG A 563 -2.60 10.83 -22.53
C ARG A 563 -1.52 11.77 -23.07
N PHE A 564 -1.08 11.52 -24.30
CA PHE A 564 0.03 12.24 -24.92
C PHE A 564 -0.22 13.75 -24.98
N GLN A 565 -1.40 14.16 -25.47
CA GLN A 565 -1.74 15.58 -25.66
C GLN A 565 -1.98 16.31 -24.33
N GLU A 566 -2.62 15.66 -23.35
CA GLU A 566 -2.86 16.23 -22.03
C GLU A 566 -1.53 16.53 -21.32
N ASN A 567 -0.65 15.54 -21.22
CA ASN A 567 0.65 15.67 -20.56
C ASN A 567 1.57 16.70 -21.24
N LEU A 568 1.54 16.78 -22.57
CA LEU A 568 2.27 17.78 -23.33
C LEU A 568 1.70 19.20 -23.13
N THR A 569 0.38 19.33 -23.04
CA THR A 569 -0.30 20.61 -22.78
C THR A 569 0.02 21.09 -21.37
N SER A 570 -0.09 20.21 -20.37
CA SER A 570 0.29 20.49 -18.99
C SER A 570 1.76 20.91 -18.89
N PHE A 571 2.69 20.20 -19.54
CA PHE A 571 4.10 20.61 -19.57
C PHE A 571 4.33 21.96 -20.25
N LYS A 572 3.53 22.35 -21.26
CA LYS A 572 3.68 23.65 -21.93
C LYS A 572 3.15 24.81 -21.09
N TYR A 573 1.93 24.69 -20.58
CA TYR A 573 1.19 25.81 -19.99
C TYR A 573 1.23 25.87 -18.46
N GLU A 574 1.49 24.77 -17.77
CA GLU A 574 1.61 24.79 -16.31
C GLU A 574 3.04 25.17 -15.89
N GLU A 575 3.14 26.12 -14.96
CA GLU A 575 4.43 26.59 -14.42
C GLU A 575 5.00 25.64 -13.36
N LYS A 576 4.17 24.78 -12.76
CA LYS A 576 4.62 23.81 -11.75
C LYS A 576 5.34 22.61 -12.37
N ILE A 577 5.03 22.27 -13.62
CA ILE A 577 5.58 21.08 -14.28
C ILE A 577 6.81 21.51 -15.09
N ASN A 578 7.98 21.26 -14.51
CA ASN A 578 9.25 21.67 -15.10
C ASN A 578 9.97 20.53 -15.83
N ILE A 579 9.56 19.28 -15.62
CA ILE A 579 10.26 18.11 -16.14
C ILE A 579 9.31 17.26 -16.98
N LEU A 580 9.74 16.91 -18.19
CA LEU A 580 9.03 15.97 -19.07
C LEU A 580 9.92 14.77 -19.38
N LEU A 581 9.45 13.59 -18.96
CA LEU A 581 10.05 12.30 -19.27
C LEU A 581 9.47 11.78 -20.60
N LEU A 582 10.32 11.64 -21.61
CA LEU A 582 9.90 11.33 -22.97
C LEU A 582 10.75 10.20 -23.58
N PRO A 583 10.15 9.08 -24.01
CA PRO A 583 10.90 8.06 -24.73
C PRO A 583 11.43 8.61 -26.05
N LEU A 584 12.67 8.25 -26.42
CA LEU A 584 13.34 8.77 -27.61
C LEU A 584 12.55 8.47 -28.90
N HIS A 585 11.99 7.27 -29.00
CA HIS A 585 11.20 6.79 -30.14
C HIS A 585 9.79 7.43 -30.22
N THR A 586 9.29 8.01 -29.13
CA THR A 586 7.96 8.64 -29.13
C THR A 586 8.04 9.97 -29.87
N GLY A 587 7.24 10.12 -30.93
CA GLY A 587 7.06 11.39 -31.62
C GLY A 587 7.89 11.62 -32.89
N SER A 588 7.97 10.61 -33.76
CA SER A 588 8.48 10.72 -35.14
C SER A 588 7.81 11.82 -35.99
N ASN A 589 6.70 12.39 -35.53
CA ASN A 589 5.90 13.41 -36.20
C ASN A 589 6.09 14.80 -35.55
N GLY A 590 7.14 15.52 -35.93
CA GLY A 590 7.19 16.99 -35.88
C GLY A 590 6.99 17.72 -34.53
N LEU A 591 7.11 17.05 -33.39
CA LEU A 591 6.90 17.64 -32.06
C LEU A 591 7.76 18.91 -31.86
N ASN A 592 7.10 19.99 -31.41
CA ASN A 592 7.73 21.28 -31.15
C ASN A 592 7.61 21.63 -29.66
N ILE A 593 8.72 21.57 -28.93
CA ILE A 593 8.79 21.78 -27.48
C ILE A 593 9.83 22.87 -27.19
N ILE A 594 9.60 24.07 -27.74
CA ILE A 594 10.45 25.26 -27.54
C ILE A 594 10.37 25.82 -26.11
N GLU A 595 9.40 25.36 -25.31
CA GLU A 595 9.26 25.76 -23.92
C GLU A 595 10.39 25.20 -23.05
N ALA A 596 11.00 24.07 -23.45
CA ALA A 596 12.16 23.50 -22.78
C ALA A 596 13.45 24.24 -23.13
N THR A 597 14.37 24.35 -22.18
CA THR A 597 15.71 24.93 -22.38
C THR A 597 16.82 23.91 -22.12
N HIS A 598 16.54 22.85 -21.36
CA HIS A 598 17.50 21.80 -21.07
C HIS A 598 17.06 20.46 -21.66
N VAL A 599 17.99 19.77 -22.31
CA VAL A 599 17.82 18.41 -22.84
C VAL A 599 18.80 17.50 -22.12
N LEU A 600 18.29 16.48 -21.43
CA LEU A 600 19.07 15.48 -20.73
C LEU A 600 18.95 14.16 -21.50
N LEU A 601 20.09 13.67 -21.99
CA LEU A 601 20.22 12.37 -22.62
C LEU A 601 20.75 11.39 -21.58
N VAL A 602 19.87 10.50 -21.11
CA VAL A 602 20.22 9.59 -20.02
C VAL A 602 21.27 8.62 -20.49
N GLU A 603 21.22 8.07 -21.71
CA GLU A 603 22.26 7.19 -22.23
C GLU A 603 22.73 7.61 -23.63
N PRO A 604 23.97 7.23 -24.01
CA PRO A 604 24.52 7.48 -25.33
C PRO A 604 23.65 6.86 -26.44
N ILE A 605 23.26 7.68 -27.41
CA ILE A 605 22.40 7.28 -28.54
C ILE A 605 23.29 6.81 -29.69
N LEU A 606 23.16 5.55 -30.09
CA LEU A 606 23.97 4.93 -31.15
C LEU A 606 23.82 5.59 -32.53
N ASN A 607 22.66 6.17 -32.82
CA ASN A 607 22.41 6.87 -34.07
C ASN A 607 22.43 8.39 -33.85
N PRO A 608 23.46 9.11 -34.34
CA PRO A 608 23.54 10.57 -34.21
C PRO A 608 22.31 11.29 -34.77
N ALA A 609 21.66 10.72 -35.79
CA ALA A 609 20.44 11.31 -36.37
C ALA A 609 19.28 11.34 -35.37
N HIS A 610 19.13 10.31 -34.53
CA HIS A 610 18.07 10.26 -33.51
C HIS A 610 18.35 11.27 -32.38
N GLU A 611 19.62 11.43 -32.01
CA GLU A 611 20.04 12.44 -31.03
C GLU A 611 19.78 13.85 -31.54
N LEU A 612 20.23 14.18 -32.76
CA LEU A 612 19.99 15.46 -33.41
C LEU A 612 18.49 15.73 -33.58
N GLN A 613 17.70 14.71 -33.89
CA GLN A 613 16.25 14.84 -33.96
C GLN A 613 15.64 15.16 -32.60
N ALA A 614 16.10 14.55 -31.50
CA ALA A 614 15.63 14.83 -30.15
C ALA A 614 16.00 16.26 -29.70
N ILE A 615 17.24 16.68 -29.96
CA ILE A 615 17.70 18.05 -29.70
C ILE A 615 16.91 19.06 -30.56
N GLY A 616 16.65 18.73 -31.83
CA GLY A 616 15.88 19.55 -32.76
C GLY A 616 14.39 19.74 -32.39
N ARG A 617 13.87 19.01 -31.40
CA ARG A 617 12.53 19.28 -30.82
C ARG A 617 12.51 20.53 -29.95
N VAL A 618 13.67 20.90 -29.41
CA VAL A 618 13.87 22.04 -28.52
C VAL A 618 14.62 23.16 -29.21
N HIS A 619 15.75 22.83 -29.85
CA HIS A 619 16.55 23.76 -30.62
C HIS A 619 15.97 23.92 -32.03
N ARG A 620 14.86 24.67 -32.11
CA ARG A 620 14.08 24.91 -33.34
C ARG A 620 13.78 26.39 -33.52
N ILE A 621 13.44 26.77 -34.76
CA ILE A 621 12.95 28.13 -35.10
C ILE A 621 11.78 28.47 -34.17
N GLY A 622 11.95 29.52 -33.35
CA GLY A 622 11.00 29.94 -32.32
C GLY A 622 11.54 29.89 -30.88
N GLN A 623 12.66 29.21 -30.65
CA GLN A 623 13.37 29.24 -29.37
C GLN A 623 14.09 30.58 -29.18
N THR A 624 13.86 31.26 -28.04
CA THR A 624 14.46 32.55 -27.70
C THR A 624 15.52 32.45 -26.59
N LYS A 625 15.57 31.32 -25.87
CA LYS A 625 16.52 31.05 -24.78
C LYS A 625 17.63 30.08 -25.22
N PRO A 626 18.84 30.15 -24.63
CA PRO A 626 19.91 29.20 -24.91
C PRO A 626 19.48 27.76 -24.56
N THR A 627 19.80 26.81 -25.44
CA THR A 627 19.50 25.38 -25.24
C THR A 627 20.73 24.64 -24.74
N PHE A 628 20.61 23.93 -23.62
CA PHE A 628 21.70 23.15 -23.02
C PHE A 628 21.45 21.65 -23.19
N VAL A 629 22.46 20.91 -23.66
CA VAL A 629 22.40 19.45 -23.81
C VAL A 629 23.33 18.78 -22.81
N HIS A 630 22.76 17.98 -21.92
CA HIS A 630 23.45 17.24 -20.87
C HIS A 630 23.52 15.77 -21.28
N ARG A 631 24.73 15.21 -21.35
CA ARG A 631 24.95 13.79 -21.69
C ARG A 631 25.47 13.07 -20.46
N PHE A 632 24.74 12.05 -20.01
CA PHE A 632 25.13 11.25 -18.85
C PHE A 632 25.88 10.00 -19.31
N LEU A 633 27.12 9.87 -18.84
CA LEU A 633 28.03 8.78 -19.17
C LEU A 633 28.67 8.28 -17.88
N ILE A 634 28.74 6.96 -17.71
CA ILE A 634 29.49 6.36 -16.60
C ILE A 634 30.94 6.14 -17.02
N LYS A 635 31.88 6.71 -16.26
CA LYS A 635 33.32 6.56 -16.49
C LYS A 635 33.76 5.10 -16.39
N SER A 636 34.77 4.72 -17.17
CA SER A 636 35.34 3.37 -17.20
C SER A 636 34.31 2.29 -17.51
N THR A 637 33.29 2.61 -18.32
CA THR A 637 32.28 1.65 -18.78
C THR A 637 32.13 1.66 -20.30
N ILE A 638 31.35 0.71 -20.81
CA ILE A 638 30.97 0.64 -22.22
C ILE A 638 30.34 1.94 -22.74
N GLU A 639 29.67 2.73 -21.89
CA GLU A 639 29.04 4.00 -22.31
C GLU A 639 30.07 5.05 -22.75
N GLU A 640 31.19 5.16 -22.02
CA GLU A 640 32.28 6.09 -22.35
C GLU A 640 32.96 5.69 -23.67
N ARG A 641 33.22 4.39 -23.83
CA ARG A 641 33.82 3.84 -25.06
C ARG A 641 32.91 4.00 -26.26
N MET A 642 31.62 3.73 -26.08
CA MET A 642 30.63 3.90 -27.14
C MET A 642 30.51 5.37 -27.56
N GLN A 643 30.55 6.31 -26.61
CA GLN A 643 30.58 7.74 -26.92
C GLN A 643 31.87 8.15 -27.66
N ALA A 644 33.03 7.62 -27.26
CA ALA A 644 34.30 7.89 -27.93
C ALA A 644 34.29 7.38 -29.39
N MET A 645 33.78 6.16 -29.60
CA MET A 645 33.62 5.55 -30.91
C MET A 645 32.68 6.37 -31.83
N LEU A 646 31.53 6.82 -31.31
CA LEU A 646 30.59 7.66 -32.05
C LEU A 646 31.23 8.99 -32.49
N LYS A 647 32.03 9.63 -31.61
CA LYS A 647 32.77 10.86 -31.96
C LYS A 647 33.83 10.62 -33.05
N THR A 648 34.46 9.45 -33.08
CA THR A 648 35.43 9.09 -34.12
C THR A 648 34.75 8.82 -35.46
N ALA A 649 33.58 8.17 -35.44
CA ALA A 649 32.76 7.95 -36.63
C ALA A 649 32.26 9.27 -37.25
N GLU A 650 31.81 10.22 -36.43
CA GLU A 650 31.39 11.56 -36.90
C GLU A 650 32.53 12.34 -37.58
N LYS A 651 33.76 12.26 -37.07
CA LYS A 651 34.95 12.91 -37.67
C LYS A 651 35.36 12.30 -39.01
N SER A 652 34.98 11.05 -39.27
CA SER A 652 35.34 10.31 -40.48
C SER A 652 34.35 10.53 -41.63
N HIS A 653 33.12 10.92 -41.32
CA HIS A 653 32.04 11.14 -42.29
C HIS A 653 32.05 12.49 -43.01
N THR A 654 32.94 13.42 -42.66
CA THR A 654 33.14 14.69 -43.38
C THR A 654 33.88 14.54 -44.71
N SER A 655 34.38 13.35 -45.06
CA SER A 655 35.28 13.15 -46.21
C SER A 655 34.72 12.35 -47.40
N THR A 656 33.54 11.72 -47.33
CA THR A 656 33.08 10.85 -48.44
C THR A 656 31.58 10.89 -48.68
N THR A 657 31.19 11.41 -49.84
CA THR A 657 29.84 11.34 -50.40
C THR A 657 29.59 9.90 -50.87
N MET A 658 28.62 9.16 -50.31
CA MET A 658 27.96 8.00 -50.95
C MET A 658 26.73 7.52 -50.14
N ARG A 659 25.77 6.94 -50.87
CA ARG A 659 24.37 6.69 -50.47
C ARG A 659 24.15 5.32 -49.79
N HIS A 660 23.15 5.31 -48.89
CA HIS A 660 22.30 4.19 -48.39
C HIS A 660 22.91 3.06 -47.52
N SER A 661 22.48 3.01 -46.24
CA SER A 661 22.00 1.83 -45.48
C SER A 661 21.96 2.16 -43.97
N GLU A 662 20.86 1.83 -43.27
CA GLU A 662 20.54 2.17 -41.87
C GLU A 662 21.41 1.48 -40.78
N ALA A 663 22.62 1.05 -41.10
CA ALA A 663 23.55 0.53 -40.11
C ALA A 663 24.94 1.13 -40.37
N ALA A 664 25.39 2.01 -39.47
CA ALA A 664 26.82 2.25 -39.31
C ALA A 664 27.45 0.90 -38.96
N VAL A 665 28.17 0.31 -39.90
CA VAL A 665 28.77 -1.02 -39.76
C VAL A 665 29.90 -0.92 -38.75
N LEU A 666 29.59 -1.22 -37.48
CA LEU A 666 30.58 -1.50 -36.45
C LEU A 666 31.39 -2.72 -36.90
N THR A 667 32.72 -2.62 -36.94
CA THR A 667 33.56 -3.76 -37.24
C THR A 667 33.64 -4.70 -36.04
N VAL A 668 34.04 -5.96 -36.26
CA VAL A 668 34.26 -6.92 -35.17
C VAL A 668 35.36 -6.44 -34.22
N ALA A 669 36.33 -5.66 -34.73
CA ALA A 669 37.36 -5.02 -33.92
C ALA A 669 36.78 -3.92 -33.01
N ASP A 670 35.92 -3.05 -33.57
CA ASP A 670 35.24 -2.01 -32.77
C ASP A 670 34.37 -2.62 -31.67
N LEU A 671 33.69 -3.74 -31.96
CA LEU A 671 32.93 -4.48 -30.97
C LEU A 671 33.82 -5.13 -29.91
N ALA A 672 35.00 -5.64 -30.27
CA ALA A 672 35.95 -6.21 -29.31
C ALA A 672 36.49 -5.12 -28.36
N ASP A 673 36.81 -3.94 -28.88
CA ASP A 673 37.32 -2.80 -28.11
C ASP A 673 36.30 -2.25 -27.09
N LEU A 674 35.00 -2.47 -27.29
CA LEU A 674 33.98 -2.13 -26.30
C LEU A 674 34.07 -2.98 -25.02
N PHE A 675 34.71 -4.16 -25.07
CA PHE A 675 34.74 -5.15 -24.00
C PHE A 675 36.17 -5.50 -23.50
N THR A 676 37.22 -4.78 -23.90
CA THR A 676 38.60 -5.01 -23.40
C THR A 676 38.84 -4.38 -22.02
N ASP A 677 39.48 -5.07 -21.08
CA ASP A 677 39.67 -4.60 -19.69
C ASP A 677 40.86 -3.62 -19.49
N ASP A 678 41.27 -2.87 -20.51
CA ASP A 678 42.49 -2.05 -20.41
C ASP A 678 42.30 -0.80 -19.51
N THR A 679 43.17 -0.71 -18.51
CA THR A 679 43.22 0.26 -17.40
C THR A 679 44.01 1.53 -17.71
N GLU A 680 44.03 2.02 -18.96
CA GLU A 680 44.64 3.32 -19.25
C GLU A 680 43.58 4.42 -19.40
N PRO A 681 43.69 5.53 -18.64
CA PRO A 681 42.78 6.65 -18.76
C PRO A 681 42.98 7.34 -20.11
N LEU A 682 41.95 7.31 -20.97
CA LEU A 682 41.89 8.16 -22.16
C LEU A 682 41.84 9.62 -21.71
N GLU A 683 42.94 10.35 -21.88
CA GLU A 683 42.98 11.80 -21.65
C GLU A 683 42.03 12.51 -22.64
N LEU A 684 40.95 13.10 -22.12
CA LEU A 684 40.15 14.05 -22.87
C LEU A 684 40.97 15.33 -23.09
N PRO A 685 41.03 15.90 -24.32
CA PRO A 685 41.71 17.17 -24.55
C PRO A 685 41.05 18.26 -23.71
N GLN A 686 41.88 18.99 -22.95
CA GLN A 686 41.48 20.18 -22.22
C GLN A 686 40.73 21.15 -23.13
N THR A 687 39.67 21.74 -22.59
CA THR A 687 38.87 22.80 -23.21
C THR A 687 39.77 23.90 -23.75
N ALA A 688 39.87 24.02 -25.07
CA ALA A 688 40.35 25.23 -25.70
C ALA A 688 39.31 26.32 -25.45
N GLY A 689 39.64 27.26 -24.57
CA GLY A 689 38.93 28.53 -24.48
C GLY A 689 39.08 29.26 -25.81
N CYS A 690 37.96 29.54 -26.46
CA CYS A 690 37.86 30.60 -27.44
C CYS A 690 36.94 31.67 -26.87
N SER A 691 37.44 32.89 -26.97
CA SER A 691 36.90 34.20 -26.60
C SER A 691 35.46 34.44 -27.02
#